data_AF-A0AA36IBR3-F1
#
_entry.id   AF-A0AA36IBR3-F1
#
_cell.length_a   1.000
_cell.length_b   1.000
_cell.length_c   1.000
_cell.angle_alpha   90.00
_cell.angle_beta   90.00
_cell.angle_gamma   90.00
#
_symmetry.space_group_name_H-M   'P 1'
#
loop_
_entity.id
_entity.type
_entity.pdbx_description
1 polymer ?
#
loop_
_entity_poly.entity_id
_entity_poly.type
_entity_poly.pdbx_seq_one_letter_code
_entity_poly.pdbx_strand_id
1 'polypeptide(L)'
;MEPCSGDGGGLELRRQLEAVITSVVGETLDRERWTTLLGSLGISLQEADAILKDFSGQISVRNFLDLLYDLQSKQSEAKYDLKDPKALADFLQDADIRLVRAKYLYQLHEQKTPLRRRQETELDPAALVSHAEVREWAEGRREAILCAVSHSWESCEHPDPCCFQLEQLVNCLALYHAAYSAEIWLFYDYVSLFQYRRQTSEDESFGRAMSDMHVVYAHDCTLTFRIESLTPKAVWDSARQDATRTVPVYHEPSGSVQAVPVGELTENRVPYRDRGWCRAEIEWSSSRGSSAQHQRIDVSAAADISCLRGRVATAPEDFAARMHSAQFTHRSDAEAVIALQEKIFSEKVTACVKVQLNDLPASEVAKLVQVLPRARRLRVMGLCNVEVDAATADALGKAVGVHSILQDFTMRMELPDAATAVVKALAAVLEKNKTMTHVSLGFNGIGDAGAQALALALERNSALTRIDLANNNIGDVGAQALAAALKLNNTMKDLDLRYNEIGDAGAQALAGALEQNNAMTHIDLQYNEIGDVGAQALAVTLEKNTALTHINLTCNGIGIAGAQALAAALKKNNALTHIDLAINRIGVEGTQALEEIEGHLARNRAAIKDFRLPSYNGQPPCAVALPQPRIEALAEVLKRNSAVARINLAKHHIGDQGAQALAQALDTNSAVTHINLRSSGLRSEGAQALAVMLEKNSTVTHINLECNDISDAGAEALAAALEKNQVVSHISLGNSGLGAAGARALAAALQKNSAVTHVELAGNWIDEAQALEDIERCVARNRAAQA
;
A
#
# COMPACT_ATOMS: atom_id res chain seq x y z
N MET A 1 33.05 33.78 -23.00
CA MET A 1 31.87 34.42 -22.39
C MET A 1 30.79 34.54 -23.46
N GLU A 2 29.98 33.50 -23.56
CA GLU A 2 28.51 33.48 -23.65
C GLU A 2 28.14 32.06 -23.16
N PRO A 3 27.25 31.88 -22.18
CA PRO A 3 26.86 30.55 -21.73
C PRO A 3 25.91 29.95 -22.76
N CYS A 4 26.17 28.72 -23.20
CA CYS A 4 25.20 27.94 -23.97
C CYS A 4 23.94 27.72 -23.13
N SER A 5 23.01 28.67 -23.20
CA SER A 5 21.61 28.53 -22.81
C SER A 5 20.89 27.77 -23.91
N GLY A 6 20.59 26.49 -23.66
CA GLY A 6 19.77 25.68 -24.54
C GLY A 6 19.69 24.24 -24.06
N ASP A 7 18.50 23.81 -23.64
CA ASP A 7 18.07 22.48 -23.16
C ASP A 7 18.35 21.28 -24.11
N GLY A 8 19.22 21.42 -25.12
CA GLY A 8 19.55 20.37 -26.09
C GLY A 8 20.98 19.81 -26.01
N GLY A 9 21.90 20.47 -25.30
CA GLY A 9 23.33 20.09 -25.32
C GLY A 9 23.64 18.76 -24.60
N GLY A 10 22.89 18.43 -23.54
CA GLY A 10 23.11 17.22 -22.74
C GLY A 10 22.67 15.92 -23.43
N LEU A 11 21.61 15.98 -24.23
CA LEU A 11 21.07 14.84 -24.99
C LEU A 11 21.98 14.44 -26.16
N GLU A 12 22.59 15.42 -26.82
CA GLU A 12 23.57 15.20 -27.89
C GLU A 12 24.87 14.59 -27.34
N LEU A 13 25.35 15.09 -26.20
CA LEU A 13 26.51 14.53 -25.50
C LEU A 13 26.26 13.07 -25.08
N ARG A 14 25.04 12.75 -24.61
CA ARG A 14 24.62 11.38 -24.27
C ARG A 14 24.61 10.45 -25.49
N ARG A 15 24.02 10.87 -26.62
CA ARG A 15 24.02 10.05 -27.85
C ARG A 15 25.43 9.81 -28.37
N GLN A 16 26.31 10.81 -28.27
CA GLN A 16 27.72 10.69 -28.66
C GLN A 16 28.50 9.78 -27.70
N LEU A 17 28.26 9.87 -26.38
CA LEU A 17 28.84 8.96 -25.37
C LEU A 17 28.37 7.52 -25.54
N GLU A 18 27.06 7.28 -25.65
CA GLU A 18 26.49 5.92 -25.82
C GLU A 18 26.98 5.26 -27.13
N ALA A 19 27.09 6.03 -28.22
CA ALA A 19 27.62 5.54 -29.50
C ALA A 19 29.11 5.16 -29.43
N VAL A 20 29.93 5.90 -28.68
CA VAL A 20 31.36 5.61 -28.50
C VAL A 20 31.61 4.53 -27.45
N ILE A 21 30.74 4.42 -26.43
CA ILE A 21 30.91 3.49 -25.31
C ILE A 21 30.56 2.05 -25.67
N THR A 22 29.73 1.82 -26.71
CA THR A 22 29.34 0.47 -27.13
C THR A 22 30.55 -0.42 -27.49
N SER A 23 31.71 0.16 -27.84
CA SER A 23 32.96 -0.58 -28.11
C SER A 23 33.82 -0.89 -26.88
N VAL A 24 33.47 -0.37 -25.69
CA VAL A 24 34.30 -0.41 -24.47
C VAL A 24 33.52 -0.83 -23.21
N VAL A 25 32.25 -1.25 -23.37
CA VAL A 25 31.37 -1.71 -22.28
C VAL A 25 32.01 -2.89 -21.55
N GLY A 26 32.38 -2.69 -20.29
CA GLY A 26 32.99 -3.71 -19.42
C GLY A 26 34.43 -3.39 -19.01
N GLU A 27 35.07 -2.39 -19.61
CA GLU A 27 36.40 -1.95 -19.20
C GLU A 27 36.36 -1.01 -17.99
N THR A 28 37.45 -1.04 -17.22
CA THR A 28 37.70 -0.08 -16.14
C THR A 28 38.78 0.88 -16.64
N LEU A 29 38.45 2.16 -16.74
CA LEU A 29 39.35 3.17 -17.30
C LEU A 29 39.93 4.02 -16.15
N ASP A 30 41.22 4.35 -16.28
CA ASP A 30 41.87 5.33 -15.41
C ASP A 30 41.52 6.77 -15.83
N ARG A 31 41.90 7.73 -14.98
CA ARG A 31 41.58 9.14 -15.16
C ARG A 31 42.11 9.71 -16.47
N GLU A 32 43.31 9.30 -16.89
CA GLU A 32 43.94 9.81 -18.12
C GLU A 32 43.22 9.34 -19.38
N ARG A 33 42.79 8.07 -19.40
CA ARG A 33 41.94 7.51 -20.47
C ARG A 33 40.56 8.16 -20.51
N TRP A 34 39.96 8.45 -19.36
CA TRP A 34 38.70 9.21 -19.30
C TRP A 34 38.84 10.62 -19.85
N THR A 35 39.87 11.38 -19.44
CA THR A 35 40.13 12.73 -19.96
C THR A 35 40.33 12.71 -21.48
N THR A 36 41.00 11.68 -22.01
CA THR A 36 41.22 11.52 -23.45
C THR A 36 39.91 11.23 -24.20
N LEU A 37 39.08 10.33 -23.66
CA LEU A 37 37.78 9.98 -24.23
C LEU A 37 36.82 11.18 -24.23
N LEU A 38 36.73 11.90 -23.13
CA LEU A 38 35.91 13.11 -23.01
C LEU A 38 36.41 14.21 -23.96
N GLY A 39 37.73 14.36 -24.10
CA GLY A 39 38.34 15.27 -25.07
C GLY A 39 37.98 14.94 -26.53
N SER A 40 37.91 13.65 -26.89
CA SER A 40 37.46 13.23 -28.23
C SER A 40 35.99 13.53 -28.53
N LEU A 41 35.20 13.77 -27.49
CA LEU A 41 33.79 14.13 -27.54
C LEU A 41 33.59 15.66 -27.47
N GLY A 42 34.66 16.44 -27.54
CA GLY A 42 34.62 17.90 -27.54
C GLY A 42 34.45 18.55 -26.16
N ILE A 43 34.57 17.78 -25.07
CA ILE A 43 34.55 18.30 -23.70
C ILE A 43 35.90 18.94 -23.39
N SER A 44 35.91 20.16 -22.87
CA SER A 44 37.16 20.86 -22.56
C SER A 44 37.92 20.19 -21.41
N LEU A 45 39.23 20.38 -21.35
CA LEU A 45 40.07 19.78 -20.30
C LEU A 45 39.63 20.21 -18.89
N GLN A 46 39.17 21.47 -18.74
CA GLN A 46 38.64 22.00 -17.49
C GLN A 46 37.32 21.33 -17.06
N GLU A 47 36.42 21.07 -18.01
CA GLU A 47 35.15 20.37 -17.74
C GLU A 47 35.41 18.90 -17.42
N ALA A 48 36.30 18.25 -18.17
CA ALA A 48 36.72 16.87 -17.89
C ALA A 48 37.35 16.77 -16.49
N ASP A 49 38.22 17.70 -16.09
CA ASP A 49 38.81 17.72 -14.76
C ASP A 49 37.79 18.02 -13.65
N ALA A 50 36.76 18.83 -13.93
CA ALA A 50 35.66 19.07 -13.00
C ALA A 50 34.79 17.82 -12.82
N ILE A 51 34.44 17.13 -13.91
CA ILE A 51 33.70 15.85 -13.89
C ILE A 51 34.52 14.78 -13.16
N LEU A 52 35.85 14.79 -13.34
CA LEU A 52 36.73 13.77 -12.80
C LEU A 52 37.35 14.13 -11.43
N LYS A 53 36.99 15.28 -10.84
CA LYS A 53 37.70 15.90 -9.72
C LYS A 53 37.74 15.03 -8.47
N ASP A 54 36.64 14.33 -8.18
CA ASP A 54 36.47 13.52 -6.98
C ASP A 54 36.96 12.07 -7.14
N PHE A 55 37.64 11.77 -8.25
CA PHE A 55 38.10 10.42 -8.55
C PHE A 55 39.58 10.19 -8.26
N SER A 56 39.84 9.21 -7.40
CA SER A 56 41.16 8.64 -7.13
C SER A 56 41.16 7.12 -7.44
N GLY A 57 41.13 6.73 -8.70
CA GLY A 57 41.19 5.32 -9.10
C GLY A 57 40.68 5.01 -10.50
N GLN A 58 40.57 3.72 -10.82
CA GLN A 58 39.95 3.22 -12.04
C GLN A 58 38.41 3.16 -11.87
N ILE A 59 37.66 3.61 -12.86
CA ILE A 59 36.19 3.64 -12.85
C ILE A 59 35.66 2.85 -14.03
N SER A 60 34.68 1.99 -13.77
CA SER A 60 34.00 1.26 -14.83
C SER A 60 33.19 2.24 -15.68
N VAL A 61 33.12 1.97 -16.99
CA VAL A 61 32.33 2.78 -17.93
C VAL A 61 30.87 2.92 -17.48
N ARG A 62 30.33 1.87 -16.84
CA ARG A 62 28.99 1.88 -16.23
C ARG A 62 28.90 2.89 -15.09
N ASN A 63 29.81 2.85 -14.12
CA ASN A 63 29.79 3.77 -12.98
C ASN A 63 30.03 5.24 -13.39
N PHE A 64 30.76 5.49 -14.47
CA PHE A 64 30.97 6.84 -15.00
C PHE A 64 29.72 7.41 -15.67
N LEU A 65 29.05 6.63 -16.52
CA LEU A 65 27.73 6.99 -17.08
C LEU A 65 26.72 7.22 -15.95
N ASP A 66 26.81 6.41 -14.89
CA ASP A 66 25.96 6.53 -13.73
C ASP A 66 26.15 7.88 -13.00
N LEU A 67 27.38 8.38 -12.93
CA LEU A 67 27.69 9.67 -12.30
C LEU A 67 27.31 10.87 -13.19
N LEU A 68 27.52 10.79 -14.52
CA LEU A 68 27.09 11.82 -15.45
C LEU A 68 25.57 12.06 -15.34
N TYR A 69 24.79 10.99 -15.16
CA TYR A 69 23.35 11.07 -14.92
C TYR A 69 23.02 11.78 -13.59
N ASP A 70 23.76 11.47 -12.51
CA ASP A 70 23.59 12.13 -11.20
C ASP A 70 24.00 13.62 -11.22
N LEU A 71 24.96 14.00 -12.06
CA LEU A 71 25.37 15.39 -12.26
C LEU A 71 24.34 16.19 -13.06
N GLN A 72 23.67 15.57 -14.03
CA GLN A 72 22.60 16.19 -14.82
C GLN A 72 21.27 16.28 -14.05
N SER A 73 20.92 15.25 -13.27
CA SER A 73 19.71 15.30 -12.41
C SER A 73 19.78 16.35 -11.31
N LYS A 74 21.00 16.80 -10.94
CA LYS A 74 21.22 17.94 -10.03
C LYS A 74 20.99 19.32 -10.66
N GLN A 75 20.80 19.43 -11.99
CA GLN A 75 20.66 20.73 -12.68
C GLN A 75 19.21 21.16 -12.97
N SER A 76 18.21 20.34 -12.66
CA SER A 76 16.79 20.72 -12.78
C SER A 76 16.06 20.34 -11.49
N GLU A 77 16.00 21.25 -10.52
CA GLU A 77 15.05 21.08 -9.41
C GLU A 77 13.63 21.14 -9.97
N ALA A 78 12.87 20.05 -9.79
CA ALA A 78 11.47 19.98 -10.17
C ALA A 78 10.70 21.13 -9.52
N LYS A 79 9.91 21.88 -10.29
CA LYS A 79 9.14 23.03 -9.78
C LYS A 79 8.14 22.64 -8.68
N TYR A 80 7.55 21.45 -8.79
CA TYR A 80 6.59 20.92 -7.83
C TYR A 80 7.00 19.50 -7.42
N ASP A 81 7.09 19.23 -6.11
CA ASP A 81 7.33 17.88 -5.61
C ASP A 81 6.09 17.00 -5.87
N LEU A 82 6.28 15.85 -6.54
CA LEU A 82 5.20 14.94 -6.90
C LEU A 82 4.70 14.04 -5.74
N LYS A 83 5.09 14.34 -4.51
CA LYS A 83 4.70 13.63 -3.28
C LYS A 83 4.15 14.55 -2.19
N ASP A 84 4.51 15.83 -2.19
CA ASP A 84 4.07 16.80 -1.20
C ASP A 84 2.68 17.36 -1.56
N PRO A 85 1.63 17.11 -0.74
CA PRO A 85 0.31 17.69 -0.97
C PRO A 85 0.32 19.21 -1.18
N LYS A 86 1.23 19.94 -0.52
CA LYS A 86 1.35 21.40 -0.67
C LYS A 86 1.83 21.80 -2.05
N ALA A 87 2.80 21.07 -2.61
CA ALA A 87 3.27 21.30 -3.97
C ALA A 87 2.17 21.06 -5.01
N LEU A 88 1.30 20.06 -4.81
CA LEU A 88 0.10 19.89 -5.65
C LEU A 88 -0.87 21.06 -5.50
N ALA A 89 -1.14 21.52 -4.27
CA ALA A 89 -2.01 22.66 -4.03
C ALA A 89 -1.46 23.96 -4.67
N ASP A 90 -0.15 24.19 -4.56
CA ASP A 90 0.53 25.32 -5.17
C ASP A 90 0.44 25.26 -6.70
N PHE A 91 0.62 24.08 -7.32
CA PHE A 91 0.41 23.92 -8.76
C PHE A 91 -1.03 24.26 -9.18
N LEU A 92 -2.03 23.70 -8.49
CA LEU A 92 -3.44 23.96 -8.78
C LEU A 92 -3.75 25.46 -8.64
N GLN A 93 -3.18 26.12 -7.63
CA GLN A 93 -3.35 27.56 -7.42
C GLN A 93 -2.65 28.41 -8.49
N ASP A 94 -1.38 28.14 -8.76
CA ASP A 94 -0.55 28.88 -9.72
C ASP A 94 -1.15 28.85 -11.13
N ALA A 95 -1.65 27.69 -11.54
CA ALA A 95 -2.29 27.48 -12.83
C ALA A 95 -3.80 27.82 -12.83
N ASP A 96 -4.37 28.22 -11.69
CA ASP A 96 -5.80 28.48 -11.47
C ASP A 96 -6.74 27.32 -11.88
N ILE A 97 -6.27 26.10 -11.68
CA ILE A 97 -7.03 24.86 -11.92
C ILE A 97 -8.01 24.67 -10.76
N ARG A 98 -9.30 24.44 -11.05
CA ARG A 98 -10.26 24.05 -10.00
C ARG A 98 -10.79 22.67 -10.23
N LEU A 99 -10.83 21.95 -9.13
CA LEU A 99 -11.39 20.63 -9.09
C LEU A 99 -12.91 20.75 -9.04
N VAL A 100 -13.57 19.78 -9.64
CA VAL A 100 -15.03 19.64 -9.71
C VAL A 100 -15.49 18.78 -8.55
N ARG A 101 -16.56 19.16 -7.88
CA ARG A 101 -17.16 18.31 -6.85
C ARG A 101 -17.92 17.16 -7.49
N ALA A 102 -17.75 15.95 -6.95
CA ALA A 102 -18.56 14.80 -7.39
C ALA A 102 -20.08 15.06 -7.28
N LYS A 103 -20.52 15.81 -6.25
CA LYS A 103 -21.93 16.20 -6.07
C LYS A 103 -22.52 16.95 -7.27
N TYR A 104 -21.74 17.81 -7.90
CA TYR A 104 -22.16 18.52 -9.11
C TYR A 104 -22.34 17.57 -10.29
N LEU A 105 -21.42 16.61 -10.45
CA LEU A 105 -21.54 15.59 -11.49
C LEU A 105 -22.79 14.70 -11.31
N TYR A 106 -23.14 14.37 -10.06
CA TYR A 106 -24.39 13.65 -9.75
C TYR A 106 -25.62 14.45 -10.17
N GLN A 107 -25.65 15.75 -9.86
CA GLN A 107 -26.76 16.64 -10.25
C GLN A 107 -26.90 16.72 -11.77
N LEU A 108 -25.79 16.88 -12.50
CA LEU A 108 -25.81 16.90 -13.97
C LEU A 108 -26.34 15.58 -14.55
N HIS A 109 -25.91 14.45 -13.98
CA HIS A 109 -26.36 13.13 -14.43
C HIS A 109 -27.86 12.92 -14.17
N GLU A 110 -28.34 13.27 -12.98
CA GLU A 110 -29.77 13.17 -12.61
C GLU A 110 -30.64 14.05 -13.52
N GLN A 111 -30.18 15.26 -13.81
CA GLN A 111 -30.87 16.21 -14.69
C GLN A 111 -30.69 15.90 -16.19
N LYS A 112 -29.83 14.93 -16.53
CA LYS A 112 -29.44 14.58 -17.91
C LYS A 112 -28.92 15.78 -18.70
N THR A 113 -28.22 16.68 -18.02
CA THR A 113 -27.63 17.87 -18.61
C THR A 113 -26.15 17.64 -18.93
N PRO A 114 -25.66 18.10 -20.10
CA PRO A 114 -24.25 17.98 -20.45
C PRO A 114 -23.36 18.83 -19.55
N LEU A 115 -22.07 18.48 -19.53
CA LEU A 115 -21.03 19.27 -18.86
C LEU A 115 -20.98 20.69 -19.44
N ARG A 116 -20.55 21.64 -18.60
CA ARG A 116 -20.33 23.03 -19.00
C ARG A 116 -18.83 23.31 -18.98
N ARG A 117 -18.38 24.27 -19.80
CA ARG A 117 -16.98 24.71 -19.73
C ARG A 117 -16.71 25.30 -18.34
N ARG A 118 -15.44 25.38 -17.97
CA ARG A 118 -15.01 26.05 -16.74
C ARG A 118 -15.69 27.41 -16.54
N GLN A 119 -15.69 28.28 -17.56
CA GLN A 119 -16.24 29.65 -17.46
C GLN A 119 -17.72 29.69 -17.05
N GLU A 120 -18.56 28.80 -17.59
CA GLU A 120 -19.97 28.75 -17.22
C GLU A 120 -20.19 28.05 -15.87
N THR A 121 -19.30 27.14 -15.49
CA THR A 121 -19.40 26.39 -14.23
C THR A 121 -19.06 27.26 -13.02
N GLU A 122 -18.21 28.29 -13.18
CA GLU A 122 -17.91 29.26 -12.11
C GLU A 122 -19.12 30.05 -11.61
N LEU A 123 -20.21 30.09 -12.39
CA LEU A 123 -21.47 30.70 -11.98
C LEU A 123 -22.22 29.87 -10.92
N ASP A 124 -21.84 28.60 -10.73
CA ASP A 124 -22.36 27.73 -9.69
C ASP A 124 -21.32 27.59 -8.55
N PRO A 125 -21.52 28.26 -7.41
CA PRO A 125 -20.57 28.22 -6.29
C PRO A 125 -20.47 26.83 -5.63
N ALA A 126 -21.42 25.92 -5.88
CA ALA A 126 -21.37 24.56 -5.36
C ALA A 126 -20.62 23.59 -6.28
N ALA A 127 -20.31 23.99 -7.52
CA ALA A 127 -19.74 23.07 -8.51
C ALA A 127 -18.23 22.86 -8.36
N LEU A 128 -17.49 23.93 -8.05
CA LEU A 128 -16.03 23.92 -8.02
C LEU A 128 -15.48 24.00 -6.59
N VAL A 129 -14.28 23.47 -6.43
CA VAL A 129 -13.49 23.55 -5.20
C VAL A 129 -12.59 24.78 -5.26
N SER A 130 -12.60 25.59 -4.20
CA SER A 130 -11.75 26.78 -4.12
C SER A 130 -10.31 26.44 -3.74
N HIS A 131 -9.35 27.30 -4.10
CA HIS A 131 -7.94 27.12 -3.72
C HIS A 131 -7.73 27.12 -2.20
N ALA A 132 -8.58 27.83 -1.46
CA ALA A 132 -8.55 27.82 -0.01
C ALA A 132 -8.84 26.42 0.55
N GLU A 133 -9.85 25.73 0.00
CA GLU A 133 -10.19 24.36 0.40
C GLU A 133 -9.11 23.36 -0.01
N VAL A 134 -8.50 23.54 -1.18
CA VAL A 134 -7.35 22.72 -1.61
C VAL A 134 -6.16 22.94 -0.68
N ARG A 135 -5.91 24.17 -0.21
CA ARG A 135 -4.86 24.44 0.79
C ARG A 135 -5.19 23.81 2.14
N GLU A 136 -6.44 23.88 2.59
CA GLU A 136 -6.91 23.18 3.80
C GLU A 136 -6.68 21.66 3.70
N TRP A 137 -6.97 21.08 2.54
CA TRP A 137 -6.69 19.68 2.25
C TRP A 137 -5.19 19.36 2.31
N ALA A 138 -4.35 20.17 1.66
CA ALA A 138 -2.91 19.98 1.67
C ALA A 138 -2.26 20.16 3.05
N GLU A 139 -2.91 20.91 3.94
CA GLU A 139 -2.52 21.07 5.34
C GLU A 139 -3.08 19.98 6.26
N GLY A 140 -3.87 19.04 5.74
CA GLY A 140 -4.51 17.97 6.51
C GLY A 140 -5.74 18.43 7.31
N ARG A 141 -6.21 19.66 7.11
CA ARG A 141 -7.40 20.22 7.80
C ARG A 141 -8.72 19.81 7.15
N ARG A 142 -8.69 19.18 5.97
CA ARG A 142 -9.86 18.69 5.25
C ARG A 142 -9.57 17.38 4.53
N GLU A 143 -10.44 16.40 4.69
CA GLU A 143 -10.33 15.13 3.99
C GLU A 143 -10.99 15.20 2.61
N ALA A 144 -10.22 14.89 1.58
CA ALA A 144 -10.71 14.74 0.22
C ALA A 144 -9.87 13.75 -0.58
N ILE A 145 -10.52 13.03 -1.48
CA ILE A 145 -9.90 12.18 -2.49
C ILE A 145 -9.85 12.97 -3.80
N LEU A 146 -8.64 13.15 -4.33
CA LEU A 146 -8.42 13.85 -5.59
C LEU A 146 -8.31 12.85 -6.73
N CYS A 147 -9.14 13.00 -7.75
CA CYS A 147 -9.18 12.11 -8.91
C CYS A 147 -8.95 12.88 -10.21
N ALA A 148 -7.93 12.51 -10.97
CA ALA A 148 -7.70 12.98 -12.33
C ALA A 148 -8.45 12.09 -13.32
N VAL A 149 -9.27 12.69 -14.19
CA VAL A 149 -10.06 11.97 -15.19
C VAL A 149 -9.34 12.01 -16.54
N SER A 150 -8.83 10.87 -16.98
CA SER A 150 -8.32 10.66 -18.34
C SER A 150 -9.43 10.09 -19.22
N HIS A 151 -9.86 10.86 -20.21
CA HIS A 151 -11.06 10.58 -21.00
C HIS A 151 -10.89 10.98 -22.46
N SER A 152 -11.80 10.54 -23.33
CA SER A 152 -11.73 10.82 -24.77
C SER A 152 -12.65 11.97 -25.12
N TRP A 153 -12.13 13.03 -25.74
CA TRP A 153 -12.98 14.03 -26.38
C TRP A 153 -13.69 13.43 -27.59
N GLU A 154 -15.00 13.19 -27.48
CA GLU A 154 -15.80 12.55 -28.53
C GLU A 154 -16.27 13.50 -29.64
N SER A 155 -16.09 14.81 -29.45
CA SER A 155 -16.16 15.79 -30.53
C SER A 155 -15.07 16.86 -30.38
N CYS A 156 -14.85 17.69 -31.40
CA CYS A 156 -13.92 18.83 -31.31
C CYS A 156 -14.42 19.94 -30.37
N GLU A 157 -15.72 20.05 -30.17
CA GLU A 157 -16.39 21.15 -29.47
C GLU A 157 -16.80 20.80 -28.04
N HIS A 158 -17.10 19.52 -27.77
CA HIS A 158 -17.55 19.05 -26.47
C HIS A 158 -17.03 17.64 -26.18
N PRO A 159 -16.52 17.36 -24.95
CA PRO A 159 -15.88 16.08 -24.67
C PRO A 159 -16.86 14.90 -24.59
N ASP A 160 -18.06 15.12 -24.05
CA ASP A 160 -19.07 14.07 -23.81
C ASP A 160 -20.48 14.53 -24.21
N PRO A 161 -20.77 14.71 -25.51
CA PRO A 161 -22.05 15.25 -25.95
C PRO A 161 -23.23 14.29 -25.72
N CYS A 162 -22.93 13.01 -25.49
CA CYS A 162 -23.93 11.98 -25.20
C CYS A 162 -24.10 11.69 -23.70
N CYS A 163 -23.39 12.40 -22.82
CA CYS A 163 -23.39 12.19 -21.35
C CYS A 163 -23.01 10.76 -20.93
N PHE A 164 -22.38 9.99 -21.82
CA PHE A 164 -22.05 8.59 -21.60
C PHE A 164 -20.85 8.45 -20.65
N GLN A 165 -19.82 9.28 -20.86
CA GLN A 165 -18.63 9.27 -20.01
C GLN A 165 -18.94 9.81 -18.62
N LEU A 166 -19.81 10.82 -18.51
CA LEU A 166 -20.36 11.30 -17.24
C LEU A 166 -21.07 10.17 -16.47
N GLU A 167 -21.89 9.36 -17.14
CA GLU A 167 -22.54 8.21 -16.52
C GLU A 167 -21.52 7.18 -15.99
N GLN A 168 -20.50 6.82 -16.77
CA GLN A 168 -19.46 5.90 -16.31
C GLN A 168 -18.74 6.45 -15.07
N LEU A 169 -18.43 7.74 -15.07
CA LEU A 169 -17.77 8.43 -13.97
C LEU A 169 -18.64 8.46 -12.71
N VAL A 170 -19.92 8.82 -12.83
CA VAL A 170 -20.87 8.84 -11.69
C VAL A 170 -21.05 7.46 -11.07
N ASN A 171 -21.18 6.42 -11.89
CA ASN A 171 -21.32 5.04 -11.41
C ASN A 171 -20.11 4.60 -10.58
N CYS A 172 -18.89 4.94 -11.03
CA CYS A 172 -17.67 4.67 -10.27
C CYS A 172 -17.60 5.49 -8.98
N LEU A 173 -17.87 6.80 -9.07
CA LEU A 173 -17.83 7.70 -7.92
C LEU A 173 -18.80 7.29 -6.81
N ALA A 174 -19.97 6.72 -7.15
CA ALA A 174 -20.92 6.23 -6.16
C ALA A 174 -20.33 5.12 -5.27
N LEU A 175 -19.49 4.24 -5.83
CA LEU A 175 -18.78 3.21 -5.06
C LEU A 175 -17.75 3.83 -4.12
N TYR A 176 -16.99 4.82 -4.58
CA TYR A 176 -16.04 5.54 -3.74
C TYR A 176 -16.75 6.31 -2.62
N HIS A 177 -17.87 6.97 -2.93
CA HIS A 177 -18.65 7.67 -1.93
C HIS A 177 -19.26 6.73 -0.88
N ALA A 178 -19.61 5.50 -1.27
CA ALA A 178 -20.08 4.48 -0.35
C ALA A 178 -18.94 3.84 0.47
N ALA A 179 -17.73 3.79 -0.08
CA ALA A 179 -16.56 3.17 0.55
C ALA A 179 -15.77 4.11 1.45
N TYR A 180 -15.82 5.42 1.20
CA TYR A 180 -15.01 6.43 1.89
C TYR A 180 -15.86 7.59 2.39
N SER A 181 -15.58 8.03 3.62
CA SER A 181 -16.25 9.17 4.27
C SER A 181 -15.75 10.55 3.80
N ALA A 182 -14.80 10.60 2.87
CA ALA A 182 -14.17 11.82 2.36
C ALA A 182 -14.90 12.41 1.14
N GLU A 183 -14.76 13.72 0.91
CA GLU A 183 -15.24 14.34 -0.34
C GLU A 183 -14.43 13.85 -1.54
N ILE A 184 -15.05 13.82 -2.72
CA ILE A 184 -14.35 13.46 -3.97
C ILE A 184 -14.28 14.68 -4.87
N TRP A 185 -13.06 15.08 -5.21
CA TRP A 185 -12.73 16.23 -6.03
C TRP A 185 -12.05 15.78 -7.31
N LEU A 186 -12.57 16.22 -8.45
CA LEU A 186 -12.16 15.71 -9.74
C LEU A 186 -11.44 16.78 -10.56
N PHE A 187 -10.27 16.45 -11.07
CA PHE A 187 -9.76 17.14 -12.25
C PHE A 187 -10.41 16.52 -13.49
N TYR A 188 -11.32 17.28 -14.11
CA TYR A 188 -11.91 17.01 -15.41
C TYR A 188 -11.57 18.18 -16.32
N ASP A 189 -10.67 18.00 -17.29
CA ASP A 189 -10.05 19.07 -18.09
C ASP A 189 -11.02 20.15 -18.60
N TYR A 190 -12.17 19.77 -19.18
CA TYR A 190 -13.18 20.65 -19.77
C TYR A 190 -13.82 21.61 -18.75
N VAL A 191 -13.97 21.13 -17.51
CA VAL A 191 -14.59 21.87 -16.41
C VAL A 191 -13.52 22.51 -15.51
N SER A 192 -12.32 21.94 -15.47
CA SER A 192 -11.26 22.35 -14.53
C SER A 192 -10.33 23.41 -15.11
N LEU A 193 -10.18 23.44 -16.43
CA LEU A 193 -9.36 24.40 -17.18
C LEU A 193 -10.24 25.35 -17.99
N PHE A 194 -9.77 26.59 -18.18
CA PHE A 194 -10.42 27.53 -19.08
C PHE A 194 -10.43 27.02 -20.52
N GLN A 195 -11.63 26.96 -21.11
CA GLN A 195 -11.83 26.45 -22.47
C GLN A 195 -11.89 27.60 -23.48
N TYR A 196 -11.65 27.32 -24.75
CA TYR A 196 -11.76 28.32 -25.80
C TYR A 196 -13.21 28.86 -25.92
N ARG A 197 -13.46 30.16 -26.14
CA ARG A 197 -12.51 31.30 -26.21
C ARG A 197 -12.14 31.81 -24.82
N ARG A 198 -10.84 32.10 -24.63
CA ARG A 198 -10.25 32.57 -23.38
C ARG A 198 -9.96 34.07 -23.38
N GLN A 199 -10.02 34.69 -22.20
CA GLN A 199 -9.45 36.03 -21.97
C GLN A 199 -7.93 35.94 -21.76
N THR A 200 -7.22 37.07 -21.77
CA THR A 200 -5.75 37.10 -21.63
C THR A 200 -5.25 36.39 -20.36
N SER A 201 -5.86 36.66 -19.21
CA SER A 201 -5.50 35.99 -17.94
C SER A 201 -5.83 34.49 -17.95
N GLU A 202 -6.91 34.10 -18.62
CA GLU A 202 -7.32 32.70 -18.79
C GLU A 202 -6.36 31.95 -19.73
N ASP A 203 -5.86 32.59 -20.79
CA ASP A 203 -4.85 32.03 -21.68
C ASP A 203 -3.51 31.80 -20.94
N GLU A 204 -3.09 32.75 -20.10
CA GLU A 204 -1.90 32.58 -19.26
C GLU A 204 -2.07 31.44 -18.25
N SER A 205 -3.23 31.34 -17.59
CA SER A 205 -3.58 30.23 -16.70
C SER A 205 -3.54 28.88 -17.44
N PHE A 206 -4.18 28.79 -18.61
CA PHE A 206 -4.18 27.59 -19.44
C PHE A 206 -2.75 27.21 -19.85
N GLY A 207 -1.93 28.18 -20.25
CA GLY A 207 -0.52 27.96 -20.57
C GLY A 207 0.26 27.34 -19.41
N ARG A 208 0.13 27.90 -18.20
CA ARG A 208 0.77 27.37 -16.98
C ARG A 208 0.28 25.96 -16.65
N ALA A 209 -1.03 25.70 -16.79
CA ALA A 209 -1.58 24.36 -16.57
C ALA A 209 -0.95 23.34 -17.53
N MET A 210 -0.90 23.65 -18.83
CA MET A 210 -0.37 22.73 -19.85
C MET A 210 1.13 22.46 -19.69
N SER A 211 1.91 23.44 -19.24
CA SER A 211 3.35 23.30 -19.01
C SER A 211 3.69 22.26 -17.94
N ASP A 212 2.84 22.09 -16.93
CA ASP A 212 3.08 21.20 -15.79
C ASP A 212 1.93 20.19 -15.57
N MET A 213 1.16 19.88 -16.62
CA MET A 213 -0.05 19.02 -16.53
C MET A 213 0.22 17.64 -15.92
N HIS A 214 1.43 17.13 -16.11
CA HIS A 214 1.88 15.88 -15.52
C HIS A 214 1.76 15.84 -14.00
N VAL A 215 1.81 16.98 -13.30
CA VAL A 215 1.67 17.05 -11.85
C VAL A 215 0.34 16.41 -11.43
N VAL A 216 -0.78 16.78 -12.04
CA VAL A 216 -2.10 16.19 -11.70
C VAL A 216 -2.14 14.68 -11.92
N TYR A 217 -1.48 14.17 -12.96
CA TYR A 217 -1.54 12.75 -13.31
C TYR A 217 -0.44 11.90 -12.67
N ALA A 218 0.66 12.48 -12.18
CA ALA A 218 1.78 11.75 -11.59
C ALA A 218 1.89 11.97 -10.06
N HIS A 219 1.13 12.90 -9.47
CA HIS A 219 1.24 13.18 -8.03
C HIS A 219 0.75 12.00 -7.19
N ASP A 220 1.48 11.61 -6.14
CA ASP A 220 1.16 10.45 -5.29
C ASP A 220 -0.12 10.65 -4.44
N CYS A 221 -0.66 11.88 -4.38
CA CYS A 221 -1.93 12.21 -3.72
C CYS A 221 -3.16 12.16 -4.64
N THR A 222 -2.99 11.77 -5.91
CA THR A 222 -4.08 11.72 -6.89
C THR A 222 -4.34 10.29 -7.33
N LEU A 223 -5.61 9.96 -7.55
CA LEU A 223 -6.04 8.80 -8.31
C LEU A 223 -6.19 9.20 -9.78
N THR A 224 -6.05 8.26 -10.70
CA THR A 224 -6.36 8.46 -12.11
C THR A 224 -7.46 7.52 -12.53
N PHE A 225 -8.59 8.08 -12.93
CA PHE A 225 -9.70 7.35 -13.53
C PHE A 225 -9.61 7.43 -15.05
N ARG A 226 -9.55 6.27 -15.70
CA ARG A 226 -9.58 6.16 -17.15
C ARG A 226 -10.95 5.72 -17.63
N ILE A 227 -11.44 6.41 -18.64
CA ILE A 227 -12.59 5.99 -19.43
C ILE A 227 -12.07 5.66 -20.83
N GLU A 228 -11.89 4.36 -21.12
CA GLU A 228 -11.30 3.92 -22.39
C GLU A 228 -12.34 3.72 -23.51
N SER A 229 -13.60 3.51 -23.14
CA SER A 229 -14.72 3.19 -24.02
C SER A 229 -15.36 4.48 -24.52
N LEU A 230 -15.50 4.58 -25.84
CA LEU A 230 -16.27 5.65 -26.48
C LEU A 230 -17.77 5.38 -26.34
N THR A 231 -18.59 6.41 -26.47
CA THR A 231 -20.05 6.27 -26.51
C THR A 231 -20.45 5.20 -27.54
N PRO A 232 -21.29 4.21 -27.19
CA PRO A 232 -21.74 3.19 -28.12
C PRO A 232 -22.36 3.80 -29.38
N LYS A 233 -22.05 3.26 -30.55
CA LYS A 233 -22.48 3.83 -31.84
C LYS A 233 -23.99 4.06 -31.92
N ALA A 234 -24.81 3.13 -31.41
CA ALA A 234 -26.26 3.29 -31.39
C ALA A 234 -26.73 4.48 -30.54
N VAL A 235 -26.08 4.74 -29.40
CA VAL A 235 -26.40 5.89 -28.54
C VAL A 235 -26.03 7.19 -29.24
N TRP A 236 -24.87 7.21 -29.90
CA TRP A 236 -24.42 8.35 -30.70
C TRP A 236 -25.35 8.65 -31.88
N ASP A 237 -25.67 7.63 -32.68
CA ASP A 237 -26.57 7.76 -33.84
C ASP A 237 -27.97 8.25 -33.41
N SER A 238 -28.48 7.75 -32.27
CA SER A 238 -29.73 8.22 -31.69
C SER A 238 -29.65 9.69 -31.25
N ALA A 239 -28.54 10.10 -30.62
CA ALA A 239 -28.33 11.49 -30.19
C ALA A 239 -28.25 12.46 -31.37
N ARG A 240 -27.67 12.05 -32.50
CA ARG A 240 -27.59 12.87 -33.72
C ARG A 240 -28.94 13.09 -34.40
N GLN A 241 -29.86 12.14 -34.28
CA GLN A 241 -31.19 12.21 -34.89
C GLN A 241 -32.17 13.06 -34.04
N ASP A 242 -31.88 13.22 -32.75
CA ASP A 242 -32.69 14.03 -31.85
C ASP A 242 -32.26 15.50 -31.89
N ALA A 243 -32.97 16.31 -32.69
CA ALA A 243 -32.72 17.74 -32.80
C ALA A 243 -32.97 18.52 -31.49
N THR A 244 -33.65 17.93 -30.51
CA THR A 244 -33.86 18.55 -29.19
C THR A 244 -32.66 18.36 -28.28
N ARG A 245 -31.80 17.38 -28.57
CA ARG A 245 -30.60 17.10 -27.81
C ARG A 245 -29.49 18.07 -28.22
N THR A 246 -29.21 19.02 -27.33
CA THR A 246 -28.24 20.09 -27.57
C THR A 246 -27.17 20.12 -26.48
N VAL A 247 -26.00 20.65 -26.84
CA VAL A 247 -24.89 20.90 -25.91
C VAL A 247 -24.43 22.36 -25.98
N PRO A 248 -23.94 22.93 -24.87
CA PRO A 248 -23.40 24.28 -24.88
C PRO A 248 -22.07 24.32 -25.63
N VAL A 249 -22.00 25.11 -26.71
CA VAL A 249 -20.78 25.33 -27.50
C VAL A 249 -20.54 26.82 -27.67
N TYR A 250 -19.29 27.25 -27.53
CA TYR A 250 -18.92 28.63 -27.82
C TYR A 250 -19.00 28.89 -29.33
N HIS A 251 -19.89 29.79 -29.74
CA HIS A 251 -20.11 30.14 -31.14
C HIS A 251 -19.41 31.46 -31.46
N GLU A 252 -18.27 31.36 -32.16
CA GLU A 252 -17.35 32.47 -32.45
C GLU A 252 -18.03 33.68 -33.14
N PRO A 253 -18.88 33.52 -34.17
CA PRO A 253 -19.56 34.66 -34.80
C PRO A 253 -20.47 35.44 -33.85
N SER A 254 -21.08 34.78 -32.87
CA SER A 254 -21.95 35.44 -31.88
C SER A 254 -21.20 35.98 -30.68
N GLY A 255 -19.95 35.54 -30.45
CA GLY A 255 -19.21 35.85 -29.24
C GLY A 255 -19.80 35.26 -27.95
N SER A 256 -20.69 34.26 -28.04
CA SER A 256 -21.44 33.71 -26.91
C SER A 256 -21.58 32.19 -26.98
N VAL A 257 -21.88 31.56 -25.85
CA VAL A 257 -22.21 30.13 -25.79
C VAL A 257 -23.65 29.92 -26.25
N GLN A 258 -23.84 28.99 -27.17
CA GLN A 258 -25.13 28.64 -27.75
C GLN A 258 -25.41 27.15 -27.58
N ALA A 259 -26.69 26.79 -27.52
CA ALA A 259 -27.13 25.41 -27.55
C ALA A 259 -27.04 24.89 -29.00
N VAL A 260 -26.13 23.94 -29.24
CA VAL A 260 -25.89 23.36 -30.57
C VAL A 260 -26.37 21.91 -30.58
N PRO A 261 -27.18 21.48 -31.58
CA PRO A 261 -27.59 20.08 -31.70
C PRO A 261 -26.40 19.13 -31.81
N VAL A 262 -26.47 17.97 -31.14
CA VAL A 262 -25.39 16.97 -31.19
C VAL A 262 -25.06 16.52 -32.62
N GLY A 263 -26.06 16.51 -33.52
CA GLY A 263 -25.90 16.17 -34.94
C GLY A 263 -24.98 17.12 -35.73
N GLU A 264 -24.73 18.33 -35.24
CA GLU A 264 -23.91 19.37 -35.88
C GLU A 264 -22.44 19.38 -35.40
N LEU A 265 -22.10 18.57 -34.39
CA LEU A 265 -20.75 18.50 -33.82
C LEU A 265 -19.78 17.70 -34.71
N THR A 266 -18.49 18.04 -34.63
CA THR A 266 -17.44 17.30 -35.34
C THR A 266 -17.05 16.05 -34.55
N GLU A 267 -17.65 14.91 -34.91
CA GLU A 267 -17.43 13.61 -34.27
C GLU A 267 -15.95 13.15 -34.31
N ASN A 268 -15.45 12.66 -33.19
CA ASN A 268 -14.12 12.09 -33.03
C ASN A 268 -14.17 10.68 -32.42
N ARG A 269 -14.01 9.66 -33.27
CA ARG A 269 -14.03 8.23 -32.88
C ARG A 269 -12.65 7.59 -32.78
N VAL A 270 -11.59 8.39 -32.66
CA VAL A 270 -10.24 7.85 -32.42
C VAL A 270 -10.28 7.07 -31.09
N PRO A 271 -9.86 5.79 -31.05
CA PRO A 271 -9.84 5.02 -29.82
C PRO A 271 -8.97 5.66 -28.75
N TYR A 272 -9.35 5.54 -27.48
CA TYR A 272 -8.63 6.12 -26.34
C TYR A 272 -7.13 5.81 -26.37
N ARG A 273 -6.77 4.55 -26.63
CA ARG A 273 -5.37 4.09 -26.68
C ARG A 273 -4.57 4.63 -27.86
N ASP A 274 -5.19 5.27 -28.84
CA ASP A 274 -4.51 5.88 -29.98
C ASP A 274 -4.32 7.39 -29.80
N ARG A 275 -4.90 7.98 -28.76
CA ARG A 275 -4.82 9.41 -28.47
C ARG A 275 -3.53 9.77 -27.73
N GLY A 276 -2.83 10.78 -28.21
CA GLY A 276 -1.54 11.22 -27.64
C GLY A 276 -1.62 11.64 -26.18
N TRP A 277 -2.57 12.53 -25.84
CA TRP A 277 -2.78 12.97 -24.47
C TRP A 277 -3.21 11.83 -23.54
N CYS A 278 -4.14 10.98 -23.98
CA CYS A 278 -4.55 9.82 -23.18
C CYS A 278 -3.36 8.86 -22.93
N ARG A 279 -2.53 8.58 -23.95
CA ARG A 279 -1.30 7.79 -23.76
C ARG A 279 -0.39 8.42 -22.70
N ALA A 280 -0.20 9.74 -22.74
CA ALA A 280 0.63 10.47 -21.80
C ALA A 280 0.11 10.36 -20.36
N GLU A 281 -1.17 10.66 -20.15
CA GLU A 281 -1.82 10.65 -18.83
C GLU A 281 -1.73 9.29 -18.15
N ILE A 282 -1.85 8.20 -18.92
CA ILE A 282 -1.66 6.83 -18.43
C ILE A 282 -0.22 6.58 -17.99
N GLU A 283 0.75 7.02 -18.79
CA GLU A 283 2.17 6.75 -18.53
C GLU A 283 2.67 7.60 -17.36
N TRP A 284 2.21 8.85 -17.23
CA TRP A 284 2.45 9.73 -16.08
C TRP A 284 1.89 9.12 -14.81
N SER A 285 0.65 8.62 -14.86
CA SER A 285 0.02 7.96 -13.70
C SER A 285 0.64 6.63 -13.31
N SER A 286 1.27 5.94 -14.26
CA SER A 286 2.00 4.69 -14.01
C SER A 286 3.40 4.91 -13.40
N SER A 287 3.84 6.17 -13.28
CA SER A 287 5.12 6.53 -12.63
C SER A 287 5.03 6.70 -11.11
N ARG A 288 3.83 6.63 -10.53
CA ARG A 288 3.60 6.78 -9.09
C ARG A 288 4.27 5.69 -8.26
N GLY A 289 4.44 5.98 -6.97
CA GLY A 289 4.92 5.00 -6.01
C GLY A 289 3.93 3.85 -5.76
N SER A 290 2.67 3.96 -6.18
CA SER A 290 1.63 2.93 -6.08
C SER A 290 0.87 2.76 -7.39
N SER A 291 0.94 1.57 -8.00
CA SER A 291 0.23 1.31 -9.26
C SER A 291 -1.30 1.18 -9.11
N ALA A 292 -1.80 0.94 -7.89
CA ALA A 292 -3.24 0.82 -7.62
C ALA A 292 -4.00 2.15 -7.74
N GLN A 293 -3.27 3.27 -7.85
CA GLN A 293 -3.86 4.60 -8.00
C GLN A 293 -4.36 4.88 -9.41
N HIS A 294 -4.16 3.96 -10.34
CA HIS A 294 -4.56 4.10 -11.73
C HIS A 294 -5.60 3.05 -12.09
N GLN A 295 -6.81 3.48 -12.45
CA GLN A 295 -7.96 2.59 -12.56
C GLN A 295 -8.73 2.87 -13.84
N ARG A 296 -9.04 1.80 -14.59
CA ARG A 296 -10.04 1.86 -15.65
C ARG A 296 -11.41 1.65 -15.02
N ILE A 297 -12.36 2.56 -15.28
CA ILE A 297 -13.62 2.62 -14.51
C ILE A 297 -14.86 2.24 -15.32
N ASP A 298 -14.71 2.03 -16.62
CA ASP A 298 -15.79 1.81 -17.58
C ASP A 298 -15.80 0.38 -18.14
N VAL A 299 -15.44 -0.58 -17.28
CA VAL A 299 -15.35 -2.00 -17.61
C VAL A 299 -16.71 -2.65 -17.38
N SER A 300 -17.25 -3.34 -18.40
CA SER A 300 -18.49 -4.09 -18.21
C SER A 300 -18.26 -5.31 -17.31
N ALA A 301 -19.28 -5.76 -16.58
CA ALA A 301 -19.19 -6.93 -15.70
C ALA A 301 -18.77 -8.24 -16.43
N ALA A 302 -18.83 -8.27 -17.76
CA ALA A 302 -18.45 -9.40 -18.61
C ALA A 302 -17.08 -9.23 -19.28
N ALA A 303 -16.39 -8.09 -19.08
CA ALA A 303 -15.12 -7.81 -19.73
C ALA A 303 -13.94 -8.46 -18.98
N ASP A 304 -12.88 -8.75 -19.74
CA ASP A 304 -11.63 -9.28 -19.23
C ASP A 304 -11.02 -8.34 -18.17
N ILE A 305 -10.91 -8.85 -16.94
CA ILE A 305 -10.41 -8.16 -15.75
C ILE A 305 -8.93 -7.79 -15.92
N SER A 306 -8.23 -8.34 -16.92
CA SER A 306 -6.86 -7.98 -17.28
C SER A 306 -6.66 -6.47 -17.54
N CYS A 307 -7.73 -5.72 -17.88
CA CYS A 307 -7.68 -4.27 -18.07
C CYS A 307 -7.74 -3.43 -16.79
N LEU A 308 -8.03 -4.04 -15.64
CA LEU A 308 -8.00 -3.42 -14.30
C LEU A 308 -6.64 -3.57 -13.61
N ARG A 309 -5.68 -4.21 -14.29
CA ARG A 309 -4.38 -4.54 -13.75
C ARG A 309 -3.42 -3.34 -13.70
N GLY A 310 -2.48 -3.42 -12.77
CA GLY A 310 -1.47 -2.40 -12.57
C GLY A 310 -0.54 -2.23 -13.77
N ARG A 311 0.10 -1.07 -13.84
CA ARG A 311 1.03 -0.69 -14.90
C ARG A 311 2.34 -0.20 -14.34
N VAL A 312 3.38 -0.32 -15.16
CA VAL A 312 4.73 0.16 -14.86
C VAL A 312 5.08 1.27 -15.84
N ALA A 313 5.77 2.30 -15.35
CA ALA A 313 6.29 3.38 -16.18
C ALA A 313 7.10 2.81 -17.36
N THR A 314 6.82 3.31 -18.57
CA THR A 314 7.59 2.95 -19.76
C THR A 314 8.91 3.72 -19.80
N ALA A 315 9.99 3.10 -20.28
CA ALA A 315 11.26 3.78 -20.53
C ALA A 315 11.06 4.94 -21.53
N PRO A 316 11.70 6.10 -21.36
CA PRO A 316 11.41 7.26 -22.20
C PRO A 316 11.61 7.03 -23.71
N GLU A 317 12.60 6.23 -24.09
CA GLU A 317 12.84 5.86 -25.49
C GLU A 317 11.68 5.07 -26.12
N ASP A 318 11.11 4.12 -25.38
CA ASP A 318 9.97 3.30 -25.81
C ASP A 318 8.69 4.14 -25.84
N PHE A 319 8.54 5.06 -24.89
CA PHE A 319 7.44 6.01 -24.88
C PHE A 319 7.51 6.95 -26.10
N ALA A 320 8.68 7.52 -26.38
CA ALA A 320 8.90 8.37 -27.54
C ALA A 320 8.54 7.65 -28.84
N ALA A 321 9.04 6.42 -29.04
CA ALA A 321 8.70 5.62 -30.22
C ALA A 321 7.17 5.43 -30.38
N ARG A 322 6.45 5.18 -29.28
CA ARG A 322 4.99 5.05 -29.29
C ARG A 322 4.29 6.38 -29.56
N MET A 323 4.78 7.50 -29.04
CA MET A 323 4.14 8.81 -29.19
C MET A 323 4.16 9.36 -30.61
N HIS A 324 5.18 9.05 -31.41
CA HIS A 324 5.23 9.43 -32.83
C HIS A 324 4.09 8.83 -33.67
N SER A 325 3.49 7.72 -33.21
CA SER A 325 2.32 7.08 -33.86
C SER A 325 0.97 7.54 -33.31
N ALA A 326 0.94 8.44 -32.33
CA ALA A 326 -0.28 8.85 -31.65
C ALA A 326 -1.05 9.91 -32.44
N GLN A 327 -2.37 9.93 -32.26
CA GLN A 327 -3.27 10.89 -32.88
C GLN A 327 -3.68 11.96 -31.86
N PHE A 328 -3.78 13.22 -32.29
CA PHE A 328 -4.18 14.35 -31.45
C PHE A 328 -5.44 15.01 -32.01
N THR A 329 -6.31 15.51 -31.12
CA THR A 329 -7.62 16.07 -31.51
C THR A 329 -7.53 17.36 -32.32
N HIS A 330 -6.50 18.19 -32.08
CA HIS A 330 -6.36 19.50 -32.73
C HIS A 330 -5.01 19.68 -33.42
N ARG A 331 -3.93 19.77 -32.64
CA ARG A 331 -2.54 19.88 -33.11
C ARG A 331 -1.71 18.77 -32.48
N SER A 332 -0.62 18.37 -33.14
CA SER A 332 0.30 17.41 -32.53
C SER A 332 1.10 18.08 -31.42
N ASP A 333 0.92 17.61 -30.18
CA ASP A 333 1.72 18.01 -29.02
C ASP A 333 2.75 16.92 -28.65
N ALA A 334 3.12 16.05 -29.61
CA ALA A 334 3.95 14.87 -29.36
C ALA A 334 5.30 15.20 -28.68
N GLU A 335 6.06 16.16 -29.21
CA GLU A 335 7.36 16.56 -28.67
C GLU A 335 7.26 17.10 -27.24
N ALA A 336 6.24 17.92 -26.96
CA ALA A 336 6.01 18.48 -25.63
C ALA A 336 5.68 17.36 -24.62
N VAL A 337 4.84 16.40 -25.02
CA VAL A 337 4.47 15.25 -24.19
C VAL A 337 5.68 14.32 -23.94
N ILE A 338 6.54 14.11 -24.95
CA ILE A 338 7.77 13.31 -24.81
C ILE A 338 8.73 13.97 -23.82
N ALA A 339 8.96 15.27 -23.95
CA ALA A 339 9.81 16.01 -23.03
C ALA A 339 9.30 15.94 -21.58
N LEU A 340 7.98 16.06 -21.37
CA LEU A 340 7.37 15.91 -20.05
C LEU A 340 7.53 14.48 -19.50
N GLN A 341 7.34 13.45 -20.33
CA GLN A 341 7.56 12.06 -19.89
C GLN A 341 9.00 11.82 -19.43
N GLU A 342 9.99 12.32 -20.18
CA GLU A 342 11.40 12.20 -19.82
C GLU A 342 11.67 12.81 -18.43
N LYS A 343 11.16 14.03 -18.21
CA LYS A 343 11.26 14.72 -16.91
C LYS A 343 10.65 13.90 -15.78
N ILE A 344 9.42 13.43 -15.93
CA ILE A 344 8.71 12.66 -14.89
C ILE A 344 9.42 11.34 -14.61
N PHE A 345 9.89 10.65 -15.65
CA PHE A 345 10.62 9.40 -15.48
C PHE A 345 11.87 9.62 -14.63
N SER A 346 12.64 10.69 -14.90
CA SER A 346 13.77 11.07 -14.07
C SER A 346 13.35 11.37 -12.63
N GLU A 347 12.33 12.20 -12.41
CA GLU A 347 11.88 12.61 -11.07
C GLU A 347 11.28 11.44 -10.24
N LYS A 348 10.52 10.55 -10.86
CA LYS A 348 9.77 9.50 -10.16
C LYS A 348 10.49 8.17 -10.10
N VAL A 349 11.13 7.75 -11.19
CA VAL A 349 11.78 6.44 -11.26
C VAL A 349 13.19 6.52 -10.67
N THR A 350 14.01 7.48 -11.10
CA THR A 350 15.41 7.50 -10.67
C THR A 350 15.59 7.97 -9.23
N ALA A 351 14.70 8.85 -8.75
CA ALA A 351 14.63 9.23 -7.35
C ALA A 351 13.68 8.34 -6.52
N CYS A 352 13.19 7.21 -7.08
CA CYS A 352 12.29 6.30 -6.38
C CYS A 352 13.00 5.67 -5.16
N VAL A 353 12.46 5.90 -3.96
CA VAL A 353 12.94 5.29 -2.71
C VAL A 353 12.06 4.10 -2.30
N LYS A 354 10.76 4.19 -2.59
CA LYS A 354 9.76 3.18 -2.26
C LYS A 354 8.81 3.01 -3.43
N VAL A 355 8.56 1.76 -3.81
CA VAL A 355 7.56 1.41 -4.83
C VAL A 355 6.70 0.24 -4.35
N GLN A 356 5.41 0.32 -4.63
CA GLN A 356 4.41 -0.72 -4.42
C GLN A 356 3.67 -0.95 -5.73
N LEU A 357 3.87 -2.11 -6.33
CA LEU A 357 3.22 -2.47 -7.59
C LEU A 357 2.27 -3.63 -7.33
N ASN A 358 1.01 -3.42 -7.68
CA ASN A 358 -0.07 -4.37 -7.47
C ASN A 358 -0.65 -4.82 -8.82
N ASP A 359 -1.13 -6.06 -8.85
CA ASP A 359 -1.91 -6.63 -9.96
C ASP A 359 -1.19 -6.55 -11.30
N LEU A 360 0.12 -6.83 -11.34
CA LEU A 360 0.90 -6.72 -12.58
C LEU A 360 0.78 -7.99 -13.44
N PRO A 361 0.35 -7.88 -14.70
CA PRO A 361 0.42 -8.99 -15.64
C PRO A 361 1.87 -9.25 -16.07
N ALA A 362 2.13 -10.43 -16.62
CA ALA A 362 3.49 -10.82 -17.05
C ALA A 362 4.13 -9.82 -18.03
N SER A 363 3.33 -9.19 -18.90
CA SER A 363 3.81 -8.17 -19.84
C SER A 363 4.31 -6.89 -19.16
N GLU A 364 3.72 -6.49 -18.04
CA GLU A 364 4.17 -5.34 -17.25
C GLU A 364 5.35 -5.72 -16.35
N VAL A 365 5.45 -6.97 -15.88
CA VAL A 365 6.66 -7.48 -15.20
C VAL A 365 7.86 -7.45 -16.15
N ALA A 366 7.69 -7.80 -17.43
CA ALA A 366 8.76 -7.71 -18.42
C ALA A 366 9.26 -6.26 -18.62
N LYS A 367 8.36 -5.26 -18.53
CA LYS A 367 8.75 -3.84 -18.52
C LYS A 367 9.43 -3.45 -17.23
N LEU A 368 8.92 -3.91 -16.08
CA LEU A 368 9.53 -3.67 -14.77
C LEU A 368 11.00 -4.11 -14.77
N VAL A 369 11.30 -5.29 -15.29
CA VAL A 369 12.68 -5.81 -15.39
C VAL A 369 13.61 -4.83 -16.11
N GLN A 370 13.12 -4.12 -17.14
CA GLN A 370 13.91 -3.16 -17.91
C GLN A 370 14.10 -1.83 -17.18
N VAL A 371 13.09 -1.42 -16.42
CA VAL A 371 13.03 -0.11 -15.75
C VAL A 371 13.69 -0.15 -14.37
N LEU A 372 13.57 -1.27 -13.65
CA LEU A 372 14.03 -1.45 -12.29
C LEU A 372 15.51 -1.06 -12.09
N PRO A 373 16.46 -1.42 -12.97
CA PRO A 373 17.85 -0.97 -12.86
C PRO A 373 18.07 0.55 -12.87
N ARG A 374 17.08 1.34 -13.30
CA ARG A 374 17.12 2.82 -13.27
C ARG A 374 16.67 3.38 -11.91
N ALA A 375 15.99 2.61 -11.07
CA ALA A 375 15.52 3.02 -9.74
C ALA A 375 16.61 2.90 -8.67
N ARG A 376 17.70 3.65 -8.83
CA ARG A 376 18.94 3.47 -8.03
C ARG A 376 18.79 3.81 -6.55
N ARG A 377 17.82 4.65 -6.20
CA ARG A 377 17.55 5.05 -4.81
C ARG A 377 16.60 4.11 -4.07
N LEU A 378 16.19 3.00 -4.71
CA LEU A 378 15.16 2.10 -4.20
C LEU A 378 15.62 1.36 -2.93
N ARG A 379 14.93 1.62 -1.82
CA ARG A 379 15.15 1.01 -0.51
C ARG A 379 14.04 0.05 -0.11
N VAL A 380 12.82 0.24 -0.63
CA VAL A 380 11.65 -0.56 -0.32
C VAL A 380 10.91 -0.92 -1.60
N MET A 381 10.68 -2.20 -1.84
CA MET A 381 9.99 -2.70 -3.03
C MET A 381 8.93 -3.73 -2.64
N GLY A 382 7.70 -3.48 -3.03
CA GLY A 382 6.59 -4.43 -2.88
C GLY A 382 5.97 -4.79 -4.23
N LEU A 383 5.85 -6.08 -4.48
CA LEU A 383 5.17 -6.66 -5.63
C LEU A 383 4.02 -7.52 -5.12
N CYS A 384 2.78 -7.12 -5.35
CA CYS A 384 1.61 -7.85 -4.88
C CYS A 384 0.74 -8.29 -6.05
N ASN A 385 0.29 -9.55 -6.01
CA ASN A 385 -0.51 -10.14 -7.07
C ASN A 385 0.14 -9.98 -8.45
N VAL A 386 1.41 -10.37 -8.57
CA VAL A 386 2.15 -10.28 -9.83
C VAL A 386 2.18 -11.61 -10.56
N GLU A 387 1.97 -11.59 -11.86
CA GLU A 387 2.16 -12.73 -12.74
C GLU A 387 3.60 -12.76 -13.24
N VAL A 388 4.34 -13.80 -12.89
CA VAL A 388 5.71 -13.99 -13.37
C VAL A 388 5.76 -15.32 -14.10
N ASP A 389 6.19 -15.28 -15.36
CA ASP A 389 6.45 -16.51 -16.12
C ASP A 389 7.87 -17.03 -15.85
N ALA A 390 8.12 -18.29 -16.19
CA ALA A 390 9.43 -18.90 -15.98
C ALA A 390 10.56 -18.19 -16.74
N ALA A 391 10.26 -17.52 -17.86
CA ALA A 391 11.25 -16.81 -18.67
C ALA A 391 11.69 -15.48 -18.04
N THR A 392 10.78 -14.80 -17.34
CA THR A 392 11.02 -13.52 -16.66
C THR A 392 11.51 -13.68 -15.23
N ALA A 393 11.34 -14.84 -14.60
CA ALA A 393 11.77 -15.11 -13.23
C ALA A 393 13.26 -14.80 -12.97
N ASP A 394 14.18 -15.30 -13.80
CA ASP A 394 15.62 -15.06 -13.68
C ASP A 394 15.96 -13.58 -13.94
N ALA A 395 15.31 -12.98 -14.93
CA ALA A 395 15.51 -11.57 -15.27
C ALA A 395 15.03 -10.64 -14.14
N LEU A 396 13.91 -10.97 -13.49
CA LEU A 396 13.39 -10.27 -12.32
C LEU A 396 14.34 -10.39 -11.13
N GLY A 397 14.82 -11.60 -10.82
CA GLY A 397 15.82 -11.80 -9.77
C GLY A 397 17.07 -10.95 -10.03
N LYS A 398 17.64 -11.02 -11.24
CA LYS A 398 18.81 -10.20 -11.62
C LYS A 398 18.54 -8.71 -11.50
N ALA A 399 17.38 -8.24 -11.95
CA ALA A 399 16.99 -6.84 -11.88
C ALA A 399 16.85 -6.36 -10.42
N VAL A 400 16.26 -7.17 -9.53
CA VAL A 400 16.22 -6.89 -8.09
C VAL A 400 17.63 -6.87 -7.50
N GLY A 401 18.50 -7.77 -7.94
CA GLY A 401 19.86 -7.93 -7.43
C GLY A 401 20.84 -6.82 -7.79
N VAL A 402 20.51 -5.92 -8.73
CA VAL A 402 21.37 -4.76 -9.03
C VAL A 402 21.28 -3.67 -7.95
N HIS A 403 20.25 -3.71 -7.09
CA HIS A 403 20.04 -2.70 -6.06
C HIS A 403 20.89 -2.98 -4.83
N SER A 404 22.00 -2.24 -4.73
CA SER A 404 22.94 -2.36 -3.60
C SER A 404 22.41 -1.75 -2.31
N ILE A 405 21.32 -0.99 -2.32
CA ILE A 405 20.76 -0.31 -1.13
C ILE A 405 19.32 -0.73 -0.77
N LEU A 406 18.78 -1.73 -1.48
CA LEU A 406 17.43 -2.26 -1.22
C LEU A 406 17.41 -2.99 0.12
N GLN A 407 16.55 -2.54 1.04
CA GLN A 407 16.48 -3.03 2.42
C GLN A 407 15.28 -3.96 2.64
N ASP A 408 14.14 -3.59 2.06
CA ASP A 408 12.88 -4.29 2.26
C ASP A 408 12.32 -4.75 0.91
N PHE A 409 12.13 -6.05 0.75
CA PHE A 409 11.55 -6.64 -0.46
C PHE A 409 10.35 -7.51 -0.11
N THR A 410 9.20 -7.24 -0.72
CA THR A 410 7.98 -8.03 -0.56
C THR A 410 7.51 -8.51 -1.93
N MET A 411 7.14 -9.78 -2.03
CA MET A 411 6.58 -10.35 -3.24
C MET A 411 5.45 -11.34 -2.94
N ARG A 412 4.32 -11.19 -3.65
CA ARG A 412 3.20 -12.12 -3.69
C ARG A 412 2.77 -12.35 -5.14
N MET A 413 2.72 -13.61 -5.56
CA MET A 413 2.42 -14.03 -6.93
C MET A 413 0.96 -14.48 -7.08
N GLU A 414 0.37 -14.26 -8.27
CA GLU A 414 -1.01 -14.69 -8.59
C GLU A 414 -1.07 -16.20 -8.91
N LEU A 415 -0.02 -16.76 -9.54
CA LEU A 415 0.04 -18.15 -9.99
C LEU A 415 1.37 -18.82 -9.54
N PRO A 416 1.33 -19.87 -8.70
CA PRO A 416 2.54 -20.43 -8.07
C PRO A 416 3.38 -21.36 -8.96
N ASP A 417 2.96 -21.68 -10.19
CA ASP A 417 3.70 -22.61 -11.06
C ASP A 417 5.14 -22.14 -11.36
N ALA A 418 5.37 -20.82 -11.37
CA ALA A 418 6.70 -20.22 -11.50
C ALA A 418 7.38 -19.88 -10.17
N ALA A 419 6.71 -20.07 -9.03
CA ALA A 419 7.17 -19.61 -7.71
C ALA A 419 8.55 -20.17 -7.35
N THR A 420 8.76 -21.47 -7.58
CA THR A 420 10.07 -22.09 -7.34
C THR A 420 11.18 -21.46 -8.19
N ALA A 421 10.91 -21.12 -9.46
CA ALA A 421 11.90 -20.50 -10.34
C ALA A 421 12.25 -19.07 -9.88
N VAL A 422 11.23 -18.28 -9.53
CA VAL A 422 11.39 -16.94 -8.98
C VAL A 422 12.19 -16.96 -7.68
N VAL A 423 11.83 -17.84 -6.75
CA VAL A 423 12.53 -17.95 -5.46
C VAL A 423 13.96 -18.44 -5.63
N LYS A 424 14.25 -19.34 -6.57
CA LYS A 424 15.64 -19.73 -6.90
C LYS A 424 16.46 -18.55 -7.43
N ALA A 425 15.89 -17.75 -8.32
CA ALA A 425 16.55 -16.55 -8.82
C ALA A 425 16.80 -15.54 -7.70
N LEU A 426 15.80 -15.33 -6.82
CA LEU A 426 15.92 -14.44 -5.67
C LEU A 426 16.93 -14.95 -4.64
N ALA A 427 16.98 -16.26 -4.39
CA ALA A 427 17.95 -16.88 -3.48
C ALA A 427 19.39 -16.65 -3.95
N ALA A 428 19.67 -16.79 -5.25
CA ALA A 428 20.99 -16.50 -5.83
C ALA A 428 21.42 -15.03 -5.63
N VAL A 429 20.45 -14.12 -5.59
CA VAL A 429 20.68 -12.69 -5.29
C VAL A 429 20.92 -12.48 -3.80
N LEU A 430 20.07 -13.06 -2.96
CA LEU A 430 20.13 -12.94 -1.50
C LEU A 430 21.46 -13.47 -0.96
N GLU A 431 22.02 -14.53 -1.54
CA GLU A 431 23.31 -15.08 -1.12
C GLU A 431 24.42 -14.01 -1.05
N LYS A 432 24.44 -13.09 -2.01
CA LYS A 432 25.46 -12.04 -2.14
C LYS A 432 25.01 -10.67 -1.63
N ASN A 433 23.70 -10.46 -1.50
CA ASN A 433 23.16 -9.18 -1.08
C ASN A 433 23.56 -8.86 0.37
N LYS A 434 23.98 -7.62 0.62
CA LYS A 434 24.48 -7.14 1.93
C LYS A 434 23.63 -6.04 2.56
N THR A 435 22.46 -5.75 2.00
CA THR A 435 21.63 -4.60 2.39
C THR A 435 20.18 -4.93 2.65
N MET A 436 19.64 -6.00 2.06
CA MET A 436 18.32 -6.52 2.37
C MET A 436 18.30 -7.07 3.79
N THR A 437 17.46 -6.45 4.61
CA THR A 437 17.27 -6.80 6.03
C THR A 437 15.93 -7.49 6.27
N HIS A 438 14.95 -7.23 5.40
CA HIS A 438 13.61 -7.81 5.45
C HIS A 438 13.18 -8.33 4.07
N VAL A 439 12.77 -9.60 4.03
CA VAL A 439 12.21 -10.23 2.82
C VAL A 439 10.88 -10.89 3.17
N SER A 440 9.82 -10.52 2.47
CA SER A 440 8.49 -11.14 2.63
C SER A 440 8.09 -11.87 1.36
N LEU A 441 7.93 -13.18 1.46
CA LEU A 441 7.53 -14.08 0.39
C LEU A 441 6.33 -14.93 0.82
N GLY A 442 5.49 -14.44 1.73
CA GLY A 442 4.28 -15.15 2.13
C GLY A 442 3.28 -15.32 0.97
N PHE A 443 2.46 -16.37 1.03
CA PHE A 443 1.39 -16.67 0.06
C PHE A 443 1.88 -16.86 -1.38
N ASN A 444 2.94 -17.64 -1.58
CA ASN A 444 3.56 -17.86 -2.89
C ASN A 444 3.63 -19.33 -3.33
N GLY A 445 3.21 -20.28 -2.50
CA GLY A 445 3.30 -21.71 -2.84
C GLY A 445 4.73 -22.18 -3.13
N ILE A 446 5.70 -21.69 -2.37
CA ILE A 446 7.14 -21.92 -2.59
C ILE A 446 7.53 -23.39 -2.48
N GLY A 447 6.87 -24.13 -1.59
CA GLY A 447 7.13 -25.53 -1.29
C GLY A 447 8.51 -25.80 -0.71
N ASP A 448 8.79 -27.08 -0.44
CA ASP A 448 10.08 -27.52 0.11
C ASP A 448 11.26 -27.18 -0.79
N ALA A 449 11.09 -27.29 -2.12
CA ALA A 449 12.16 -27.03 -3.08
C ALA A 449 12.61 -25.57 -3.08
N GLY A 450 11.67 -24.62 -2.94
CA GLY A 450 12.02 -23.22 -2.81
C GLY A 450 12.57 -22.87 -1.42
N ALA A 451 12.06 -23.50 -0.35
CA ALA A 451 12.63 -23.37 1.00
C ALA A 451 14.09 -23.85 1.07
N GLN A 452 14.42 -24.96 0.39
CA GLN A 452 15.80 -25.44 0.24
C GLN A 452 16.71 -24.44 -0.49
N ALA A 453 16.21 -23.80 -1.56
CA ALA A 453 16.97 -22.77 -2.27
C ALA A 453 17.25 -21.56 -1.37
N LEU A 454 16.24 -21.10 -0.62
CA LEU A 454 16.41 -20.03 0.36
C LEU A 454 17.38 -20.42 1.48
N ALA A 455 17.31 -21.64 1.99
CA ALA A 455 18.22 -22.14 3.03
C ALA A 455 19.69 -22.01 2.61
N LEU A 456 20.04 -22.44 1.39
CA LEU A 456 21.40 -22.30 0.86
C LEU A 456 21.86 -20.83 0.77
N ALA A 457 20.97 -19.92 0.42
CA ALA A 457 21.28 -18.49 0.42
C ALA A 457 21.47 -17.94 1.84
N LEU A 458 20.62 -18.34 2.79
CA LEU A 458 20.68 -17.93 4.19
C LEU A 458 21.96 -18.40 4.89
N GLU A 459 22.52 -19.56 4.53
CA GLU A 459 23.80 -20.01 5.09
C GLU A 459 24.95 -18.99 4.89
N ARG A 460 24.90 -18.23 3.79
CA ARG A 460 25.97 -17.29 3.38
C ARG A 460 25.57 -15.82 3.53
N ASN A 461 24.27 -15.56 3.61
CA ASN A 461 23.76 -14.22 3.80
C ASN A 461 24.09 -13.73 5.22
N SER A 462 24.54 -12.48 5.31
CA SER A 462 25.00 -11.86 6.57
C SER A 462 24.33 -10.51 6.82
N ALA A 463 23.18 -10.25 6.18
CA ALA A 463 22.47 -8.97 6.25
C ALA A 463 20.98 -9.15 6.58
N LEU A 464 20.38 -10.23 6.11
CA LEU A 464 18.98 -10.53 6.35
C LEU A 464 18.76 -10.83 7.83
N THR A 465 17.75 -10.17 8.40
CA THR A 465 17.36 -10.31 9.80
C THR A 465 15.94 -10.82 9.95
N ARG A 466 15.08 -10.61 8.96
CA ARG A 466 13.68 -11.07 8.95
C ARG A 466 13.33 -11.70 7.61
N ILE A 467 12.67 -12.86 7.67
CA ILE A 467 12.05 -13.46 6.51
C ILE A 467 10.63 -13.94 6.83
N ASP A 468 9.67 -13.55 5.99
CA ASP A 468 8.29 -14.03 6.04
C ASP A 468 8.07 -15.08 4.94
N LEU A 469 7.79 -16.32 5.36
CA LEU A 469 7.50 -17.47 4.52
C LEU A 469 6.13 -18.07 4.85
N ALA A 470 5.20 -17.28 5.41
CA ALA A 470 3.87 -17.77 5.75
C ALA A 470 3.08 -18.26 4.53
N ASN A 471 2.31 -19.32 4.68
CA ASN A 471 1.40 -19.86 3.66
C ASN A 471 2.11 -20.21 2.34
N ASN A 472 3.07 -21.12 2.41
CA ASN A 472 3.93 -21.49 1.29
C ASN A 472 4.04 -22.99 1.04
N ASN A 473 3.17 -23.81 1.66
CA ASN A 473 3.22 -25.27 1.54
C ASN A 473 4.60 -25.86 1.89
N ILE A 474 5.29 -25.26 2.86
CA ILE A 474 6.57 -25.76 3.35
C ILE A 474 6.29 -26.91 4.31
N GLY A 475 6.77 -28.11 3.99
CA GLY A 475 6.67 -29.28 4.83
C GLY A 475 7.92 -29.50 5.69
N ASP A 476 8.01 -30.69 6.27
CA ASP A 476 9.14 -31.10 7.12
C ASP A 476 10.50 -31.02 6.41
N VAL A 477 10.54 -31.33 5.11
CA VAL A 477 11.79 -31.31 4.33
C VAL A 477 12.31 -29.88 4.14
N GLY A 478 11.42 -28.93 3.84
CA GLY A 478 11.78 -27.52 3.74
C GLY A 478 12.18 -26.95 5.11
N ALA A 479 11.44 -27.31 6.17
CA ALA A 479 11.79 -26.92 7.55
C ALA A 479 13.16 -27.46 7.99
N GLN A 480 13.51 -28.70 7.62
CA GLN A 480 14.83 -29.29 7.86
C GLN A 480 15.96 -28.52 7.15
N ALA A 481 15.74 -28.09 5.91
CA ALA A 481 16.71 -27.28 5.18
C ALA A 481 16.91 -25.91 5.83
N LEU A 482 15.81 -25.22 6.18
CA LEU A 482 15.87 -23.95 6.91
C LEU A 482 16.58 -24.11 8.26
N ALA A 483 16.30 -25.20 9.00
CA ALA A 483 16.98 -25.51 10.24
C ALA A 483 18.50 -25.71 10.05
N ALA A 484 18.92 -26.40 8.99
CA ALA A 484 20.35 -26.55 8.67
C ALA A 484 21.02 -25.19 8.43
N ALA A 485 20.35 -24.30 7.68
CA ALA A 485 20.85 -22.95 7.43
C ALA A 485 20.92 -22.11 8.71
N LEU A 486 19.91 -22.16 9.57
CA LEU A 486 19.88 -21.43 10.84
C LEU A 486 20.99 -21.85 11.80
N LYS A 487 21.51 -23.08 11.73
CA LYS A 487 22.69 -23.46 12.56
C LYS A 487 23.93 -22.65 12.22
N LEU A 488 24.07 -22.25 10.96
CA LEU A 488 25.22 -21.51 10.45
C LEU A 488 24.96 -20.00 10.44
N ASN A 489 23.71 -19.59 10.23
CA ASN A 489 23.33 -18.20 10.16
C ASN A 489 23.19 -17.57 11.55
N ASN A 490 23.93 -16.49 11.77
CA ASN A 490 24.02 -15.74 13.01
C ASN A 490 23.54 -14.28 12.87
N THR A 491 22.81 -13.95 11.80
CA THR A 491 22.22 -12.62 11.55
C THR A 491 20.69 -12.63 11.57
N MET A 492 20.08 -13.75 11.19
CA MET A 492 18.63 -13.93 11.21
C MET A 492 18.09 -13.84 12.63
N LYS A 493 17.03 -13.04 12.79
CA LYS A 493 16.38 -12.77 14.08
C LYS A 493 14.92 -13.20 14.11
N ASP A 494 14.25 -13.17 12.96
CA ASP A 494 12.80 -13.34 12.86
C ASP A 494 12.46 -14.18 11.62
N LEU A 495 11.73 -15.27 11.84
CA LEU A 495 11.30 -16.22 10.83
C LEU A 495 9.81 -16.52 11.00
N ASP A 496 9.00 -16.10 10.03
CA ASP A 496 7.56 -16.41 9.98
C ASP A 496 7.34 -17.62 9.07
N LEU A 497 6.81 -18.69 9.65
CA LEU A 497 6.49 -19.96 9.00
C LEU A 497 5.02 -20.34 9.19
N ARG A 498 4.14 -19.37 9.45
CA ARG A 498 2.72 -19.67 9.66
C ARG A 498 2.04 -20.32 8.47
N TYR A 499 0.94 -21.04 8.71
CA TYR A 499 0.11 -21.61 7.64
C TYR A 499 0.90 -22.51 6.68
N ASN A 500 1.84 -23.30 7.19
CA ASN A 500 2.61 -24.26 6.41
C ASN A 500 2.25 -25.68 6.84
N GLU A 501 2.94 -26.67 6.30
CA GLU A 501 2.67 -28.11 6.48
C GLU A 501 3.77 -28.74 7.36
N ILE A 502 4.30 -27.97 8.33
CA ILE A 502 5.40 -28.42 9.19
C ILE A 502 4.86 -29.32 10.29
N GLY A 503 5.29 -30.57 10.30
CA GLY A 503 4.96 -31.57 11.31
C GLY A 503 6.03 -31.70 12.40
N ASP A 504 5.95 -32.81 13.13
CA ASP A 504 6.86 -33.09 14.25
C ASP A 504 8.34 -33.18 13.81
N ALA A 505 8.62 -33.74 12.64
CA ALA A 505 10.01 -33.91 12.18
C ALA A 505 10.65 -32.57 11.78
N GLY A 506 9.90 -31.65 11.18
CA GLY A 506 10.33 -30.30 10.90
C GLY A 506 10.53 -29.48 12.18
N ALA A 507 9.59 -29.59 13.14
CA ALA A 507 9.71 -28.97 14.45
C ALA A 507 10.95 -29.46 15.23
N GLN A 508 11.24 -30.77 15.19
CA GLN A 508 12.46 -31.35 15.77
C GLN A 508 13.74 -30.78 15.15
N ALA A 509 13.75 -30.62 13.82
CA ALA A 509 14.90 -30.05 13.13
C ALA A 509 15.12 -28.58 13.53
N LEU A 510 14.05 -27.78 13.54
CA LEU A 510 14.08 -26.38 13.99
C LEU A 510 14.54 -26.28 15.45
N ALA A 511 14.04 -27.15 16.34
CA ALA A 511 14.48 -27.22 17.73
C ALA A 511 15.99 -27.48 17.84
N GLY A 512 16.52 -28.45 17.09
CA GLY A 512 17.96 -28.73 17.06
C GLY A 512 18.82 -27.61 16.47
N ALA A 513 18.25 -26.76 15.60
CA ALA A 513 18.93 -25.57 15.10
C ALA A 513 18.94 -24.43 16.13
N LEU A 514 17.79 -24.18 16.75
CA LEU A 514 17.62 -23.17 17.79
C LEU A 514 18.46 -23.48 19.03
N GLU A 515 18.76 -24.75 19.36
CA GLU A 515 19.66 -25.08 20.47
C GLU A 515 21.08 -24.50 20.28
N GLN A 516 21.54 -24.33 19.04
CA GLN A 516 22.86 -23.82 18.69
C GLN A 516 22.84 -22.34 18.25
N ASN A 517 21.67 -21.83 17.84
CA ASN A 517 21.52 -20.48 17.34
C ASN A 517 21.26 -19.48 18.48
N ASN A 518 22.13 -18.47 18.58
CA ASN A 518 22.03 -17.40 19.58
C ASN A 518 21.61 -16.03 18.98
N ALA A 519 21.21 -15.99 17.71
CA ALA A 519 20.78 -14.79 17.01
C ALA A 519 19.26 -14.70 16.82
N MET A 520 18.60 -15.86 16.65
CA MET A 520 17.15 -15.96 16.47
C MET A 520 16.41 -15.55 17.74
N THR A 521 15.50 -14.57 17.60
CA THR A 521 14.73 -14.00 18.70
C THR A 521 13.23 -14.26 18.57
N HIS A 522 12.74 -14.46 17.34
CA HIS A 522 11.32 -14.64 17.02
C HIS A 522 11.16 -15.79 16.00
N ILE A 523 10.22 -16.69 16.27
CA ILE A 523 9.77 -17.69 15.30
C ILE A 523 8.25 -17.86 15.39
N ASP A 524 7.57 -17.77 14.25
CA ASP A 524 6.13 -17.98 14.17
C ASP A 524 5.81 -19.29 13.42
N LEU A 525 5.19 -20.24 14.12
CA LEU A 525 4.83 -21.57 13.64
C LEU A 525 3.31 -21.80 13.73
N GLN A 526 2.51 -20.74 13.84
CA GLN A 526 1.06 -20.88 13.94
C GLN A 526 0.46 -21.56 12.68
N TYR A 527 -0.61 -22.35 12.84
CA TYR A 527 -1.26 -23.08 11.75
C TYR A 527 -0.27 -23.99 11.00
N ASN A 528 0.31 -24.94 11.73
CA ASN A 528 1.13 -26.03 11.19
C ASN A 528 0.61 -27.37 11.76
N GLU A 529 1.33 -28.47 11.52
CA GLU A 529 0.95 -29.83 11.91
C GLU A 529 1.77 -30.35 13.10
N ILE A 530 2.26 -29.45 13.97
CA ILE A 530 3.15 -29.81 15.09
C ILE A 530 2.35 -30.50 16.19
N GLY A 531 2.71 -31.74 16.53
CA GLY A 531 2.14 -32.55 17.59
C GLY A 531 2.96 -32.52 18.89
N ASP A 532 2.67 -33.49 19.76
CA ASP A 532 3.36 -33.63 21.05
C ASP A 532 4.87 -33.89 20.90
N VAL A 533 5.28 -34.63 19.87
CA VAL A 533 6.68 -34.99 19.67
C VAL A 533 7.51 -33.76 19.27
N GLY A 534 6.99 -32.93 18.38
CA GLY A 534 7.61 -31.66 17.99
C GLY A 534 7.62 -30.67 19.16
N ALA A 535 6.53 -30.56 19.91
CA ALA A 535 6.44 -29.71 21.10
C ALA A 535 7.44 -30.13 22.20
N GLN A 536 7.63 -31.44 22.43
CA GLN A 536 8.63 -31.96 23.36
C GLN A 536 10.05 -31.63 22.93
N ALA A 537 10.36 -31.71 21.63
CA ALA A 537 11.66 -31.31 21.13
C ALA A 537 11.92 -29.81 21.31
N LEU A 538 10.92 -28.97 20.99
CA LEU A 538 10.98 -27.53 21.25
C LEU A 538 11.16 -27.25 22.75
N ALA A 539 10.49 -27.99 23.64
CA ALA A 539 10.66 -27.83 25.08
C ALA A 539 12.11 -28.09 25.54
N VAL A 540 12.73 -29.17 25.07
CA VAL A 540 14.14 -29.48 25.39
C VAL A 540 15.07 -28.35 24.95
N THR A 541 14.83 -27.77 23.77
CA THR A 541 15.60 -26.62 23.27
C THR A 541 15.34 -25.36 24.08
N LEU A 542 14.07 -25.03 24.33
CA LEU A 542 13.67 -23.84 25.07
C LEU A 542 14.23 -23.86 26.49
N GLU A 543 14.39 -25.01 27.13
CA GLU A 543 15.04 -25.09 28.45
C GLU A 543 16.45 -24.46 28.44
N LYS A 544 17.19 -24.55 27.33
CA LYS A 544 18.59 -24.11 27.21
C LYS A 544 18.78 -22.82 26.41
N ASN A 545 17.89 -22.54 25.46
CA ASN A 545 18.06 -21.40 24.56
C ASN A 545 17.86 -20.08 25.32
N THR A 546 18.80 -19.14 25.13
CA THR A 546 18.80 -17.83 25.82
C THR A 546 18.54 -16.65 24.90
N ALA A 547 18.38 -16.89 23.60
CA ALA A 547 18.20 -15.85 22.58
C ALA A 547 16.74 -15.67 22.14
N LEU A 548 15.99 -16.77 22.08
CA LEU A 548 14.60 -16.77 21.63
C LEU A 548 13.70 -16.14 22.69
N THR A 549 13.00 -15.09 22.28
CA THR A 549 12.12 -14.28 23.15
C THR A 549 10.64 -14.49 22.82
N HIS A 550 10.33 -14.89 21.59
CA HIS A 550 8.98 -15.06 21.07
C HIS A 550 8.86 -16.35 20.25
N ILE A 551 7.85 -17.15 20.58
CA ILE A 551 7.43 -18.32 19.78
C ILE A 551 5.91 -18.39 19.69
N ASN A 552 5.36 -18.57 18.50
CA ASN A 552 3.92 -18.76 18.31
C ASN A 552 3.65 -20.17 17.77
N LEU A 553 2.86 -20.96 18.50
CA LEU A 553 2.48 -22.34 18.20
C LEU A 553 0.95 -22.48 18.11
N THR A 554 0.23 -21.38 17.94
CA THR A 554 -1.24 -21.37 17.83
C THR A 554 -1.73 -22.26 16.69
N CYS A 555 -2.88 -22.92 16.85
CA CYS A 555 -3.48 -23.76 15.80
C CYS A 555 -2.54 -24.88 15.31
N ASN A 556 -1.99 -25.66 16.22
CA ASN A 556 -1.20 -26.87 15.92
C ASN A 556 -1.90 -28.13 16.49
N GLY A 557 -1.23 -29.28 16.38
CA GLY A 557 -1.66 -30.57 16.92
C GLY A 557 -1.21 -30.86 18.35
N ILE A 558 -0.76 -29.86 19.12
CA ILE A 558 -0.12 -30.08 20.43
C ILE A 558 -1.15 -30.57 21.46
N GLY A 559 -0.87 -31.73 22.06
CA GLY A 559 -1.66 -32.39 23.08
C GLY A 559 -1.22 -32.05 24.51
N ILE A 560 -1.74 -32.82 25.46
CA ILE A 560 -1.43 -32.69 26.90
C ILE A 560 0.08 -32.90 27.13
N ALA A 561 0.68 -33.92 26.52
CA ALA A 561 2.07 -34.28 26.78
C ALA A 561 3.05 -33.21 26.27
N GLY A 562 2.78 -32.61 25.11
CA GLY A 562 3.56 -31.51 24.56
C GLY A 562 3.43 -30.24 25.40
N ALA A 563 2.21 -29.91 25.83
CA ALA A 563 1.97 -28.77 26.72
C ALA A 563 2.67 -28.90 28.08
N GLN A 564 2.62 -30.09 28.70
CA GLN A 564 3.32 -30.38 29.95
C GLN A 564 4.85 -30.28 29.80
N ALA A 565 5.39 -30.72 28.66
CA ALA A 565 6.81 -30.59 28.38
C ALA A 565 7.23 -29.11 28.21
N LEU A 566 6.48 -28.34 27.42
CA LEU A 566 6.70 -26.89 27.26
C LEU A 566 6.62 -26.17 28.60
N ALA A 567 5.59 -26.47 29.40
CA ALA A 567 5.44 -25.98 30.76
C ALA A 567 6.71 -26.28 31.61
N ALA A 568 7.16 -27.54 31.65
CA ALA A 568 8.34 -27.91 32.42
C ALA A 568 9.61 -27.13 31.98
N ALA A 569 9.79 -26.90 30.68
CA ALA A 569 10.89 -26.12 30.13
C ALA A 569 10.82 -24.64 30.51
N LEU A 570 9.64 -24.03 30.45
CA LEU A 570 9.43 -22.61 30.77
C LEU A 570 9.66 -22.28 32.24
N LYS A 571 9.55 -23.25 33.16
CA LYS A 571 9.94 -23.07 34.57
C LYS A 571 11.45 -22.79 34.72
N LYS A 572 12.26 -23.18 33.74
CA LYS A 572 13.73 -23.02 33.74
C LYS A 572 14.21 -21.94 32.77
N ASN A 573 13.46 -21.66 31.71
CA ASN A 573 13.80 -20.65 30.72
C ASN A 573 13.53 -19.23 31.25
N ASN A 574 14.53 -18.35 31.14
CA ASN A 574 14.43 -16.94 31.57
C ASN A 574 14.50 -15.94 30.40
N ALA A 575 14.57 -16.41 29.16
CA ALA A 575 14.73 -15.57 27.97
C ALA A 575 13.40 -15.35 27.23
N LEU A 576 12.54 -16.37 27.18
CA LEU A 576 11.28 -16.34 26.50
C LEU A 576 10.29 -15.44 27.26
N THR A 577 9.71 -14.50 26.53
CA THR A 577 8.76 -13.51 27.06
C THR A 577 7.35 -13.69 26.48
N HIS A 578 7.25 -14.35 25.33
CA HIS A 578 6.00 -14.63 24.67
C HIS A 578 5.98 -16.05 24.10
N ILE A 579 4.94 -16.79 24.49
CA ILE A 579 4.55 -18.05 23.88
C ILE A 579 3.04 -18.02 23.65
N ASP A 580 2.59 -18.35 22.44
CA ASP A 580 1.18 -18.56 22.16
C ASP A 580 0.93 -20.02 21.78
N LEU A 581 -0.05 -20.63 22.45
CA LEU A 581 -0.43 -22.03 22.35
C LEU A 581 -1.94 -22.16 22.10
N ALA A 582 -2.63 -21.06 21.77
CA ALA A 582 -4.07 -21.07 21.57
C ALA A 582 -4.50 -22.07 20.49
N ILE A 583 -5.71 -22.60 20.60
CA ILE A 583 -6.31 -23.48 19.58
C ILE A 583 -5.42 -24.72 19.31
N ASN A 584 -4.93 -25.35 20.38
CA ASN A 584 -4.27 -26.66 20.36
C ASN A 584 -5.10 -27.71 21.13
N ARG A 585 -4.69 -28.98 21.12
CA ARG A 585 -5.36 -30.11 21.80
C ARG A 585 -4.87 -30.31 23.25
N ILE A 586 -4.58 -29.21 23.94
CA ILE A 586 -3.84 -29.17 25.22
C ILE A 586 -4.61 -29.81 26.38
N GLY A 587 -5.95 -29.83 26.33
CA GLY A 587 -6.79 -30.38 27.39
C GLY A 587 -6.69 -29.63 28.72
N VAL A 588 -7.50 -30.04 29.70
CA VAL A 588 -7.55 -29.38 31.01
C VAL A 588 -6.22 -29.52 31.76
N GLU A 589 -5.63 -30.72 31.75
CA GLU A 589 -4.37 -31.01 32.44
C GLU A 589 -3.18 -30.23 31.87
N GLY A 590 -3.11 -30.08 30.54
CA GLY A 590 -2.09 -29.25 29.91
C GLY A 590 -2.31 -27.76 30.17
N THR A 591 -3.57 -27.31 30.27
CA THR A 591 -3.91 -25.92 30.61
C THR A 591 -3.48 -25.60 32.05
N GLN A 592 -3.77 -26.48 33.00
CA GLN A 592 -3.32 -26.35 34.39
C GLN A 592 -1.80 -26.26 34.49
N ALA A 593 -1.07 -27.11 33.76
CA ALA A 593 0.40 -27.07 33.74
C ALA A 593 0.95 -25.73 33.22
N LEU A 594 0.29 -25.09 32.26
CA LEU A 594 0.67 -23.79 31.71
C LEU A 594 0.30 -22.61 32.63
N GLU A 595 -0.89 -22.65 33.25
CA GLU A 595 -1.36 -21.63 34.21
C GLU A 595 -0.42 -21.51 35.43
N GLU A 596 0.12 -22.63 35.92
CA GLU A 596 1.12 -22.63 37.00
C GLU A 596 2.39 -21.79 36.69
N ILE A 597 2.64 -21.47 35.41
CA ILE A 597 3.87 -20.84 34.94
C ILE A 597 3.61 -19.43 34.40
N GLU A 598 2.37 -18.98 34.30
CA GLU A 598 2.01 -17.63 33.84
C GLU A 598 2.74 -16.54 34.67
N GLY A 599 2.93 -16.78 35.97
CA GLY A 599 3.73 -15.93 36.86
C GLY A 599 5.24 -15.88 36.57
N HIS A 600 5.81 -16.88 35.88
CA HIS A 600 7.22 -16.87 35.44
C HIS A 600 7.40 -16.05 34.15
N LEU A 601 6.47 -16.16 33.20
CA LEU A 601 6.46 -15.33 31.98
C LEU A 601 6.26 -13.84 32.31
N ALA A 602 5.43 -13.52 33.31
CA ALA A 602 5.27 -12.16 33.81
C ALA A 602 6.58 -11.55 34.36
N ARG A 603 7.44 -12.37 35.00
CA ARG A 603 8.77 -11.93 35.48
C ARG A 603 9.72 -11.64 34.32
N ASN A 604 9.73 -12.47 33.28
CA ASN A 604 10.57 -12.25 32.09
C ASN A 604 10.11 -11.01 31.30
N ARG A 605 8.79 -10.74 31.25
CA ARG A 605 8.20 -9.55 30.61
C ARG A 605 8.61 -8.22 31.28
N ALA A 606 8.85 -8.22 32.59
CA ALA A 606 9.29 -7.04 33.32
C ALA A 606 10.72 -6.57 32.99
N ALA A 607 11.49 -7.35 32.21
CA ALA A 607 12.88 -7.08 31.86
C ALA A 607 13.10 -6.34 30.53
N ILE A 608 12.04 -5.90 29.82
CA ILE A 608 12.15 -5.24 28.50
C ILE A 608 11.88 -3.73 28.63
N LYS A 609 12.85 -2.91 28.20
CA LYS A 609 12.79 -1.42 28.20
C LYS A 609 12.50 -0.78 26.84
N ASP A 610 12.31 -1.53 25.77
CA ASP A 610 11.86 -0.99 24.48
C ASP A 610 11.32 -2.16 23.64
N PHE A 611 10.01 -2.19 23.40
CA PHE A 611 9.42 -3.04 22.37
C PHE A 611 8.47 -2.19 21.52
N ARG A 612 9.01 -1.69 20.41
CA ARG A 612 8.22 -1.19 19.28
C ARG A 612 7.77 -2.39 18.45
N LEU A 613 6.46 -2.54 18.25
CA LEU A 613 5.93 -3.42 17.21
C LEU A 613 6.33 -2.86 15.83
N PRO A 614 6.93 -3.65 14.93
CA PRO A 614 7.01 -3.28 13.52
C PRO A 614 5.58 -3.16 12.96
N SER A 615 5.27 -1.98 12.44
CA SER A 615 4.09 -1.70 11.62
C SER A 615 4.06 -2.61 10.40
N TYR A 616 3.05 -3.46 10.25
CA TYR A 616 2.74 -4.09 8.96
C TYR A 616 1.85 -3.12 8.16
N ASN A 617 2.46 -2.51 7.14
CA ASN A 617 1.76 -1.79 6.10
C ASN A 617 1.23 -2.79 5.07
N GLY A 618 -0.05 -2.74 4.72
CA GLY A 618 -0.56 -3.33 3.48
C GLY A 618 -1.90 -4.04 3.63
N GLN A 619 -2.87 -3.58 2.85
CA GLN A 619 -4.25 -4.05 2.75
C GLN A 619 -4.39 -5.58 2.56
N PRO A 620 -5.47 -6.20 3.08
CA PRO A 620 -5.83 -7.57 2.78
C PRO A 620 -6.42 -7.70 1.35
N PRO A 621 -6.24 -8.85 0.68
CA PRO A 621 -7.06 -9.20 -0.46
C PRO A 621 -8.49 -9.46 0.01
N CYS A 622 -9.42 -8.77 -0.63
CA CYS A 622 -10.78 -9.20 -0.95
C CYS A 622 -11.61 -9.83 0.18
N ALA A 623 -12.61 -9.08 0.62
CA ALA A 623 -13.70 -9.52 1.48
C ALA A 623 -14.26 -10.90 1.11
N VAL A 624 -14.08 -11.88 1.99
CA VAL A 624 -14.99 -13.00 2.16
C VAL A 624 -15.37 -13.03 3.63
N ALA A 625 -16.55 -12.48 3.93
CA ALA A 625 -17.19 -12.66 5.21
C ALA A 625 -17.33 -14.17 5.48
N LEU A 626 -17.01 -14.62 6.70
CA LEU A 626 -17.35 -15.98 7.12
C LEU A 626 -18.86 -16.19 6.95
N PRO A 627 -19.32 -17.35 6.42
CA PRO A 627 -20.75 -17.60 6.27
C PRO A 627 -21.47 -17.59 7.62
N GLN A 628 -22.56 -16.82 7.65
CA GLN A 628 -23.46 -16.48 8.77
C GLN A 628 -23.88 -17.63 9.74
N PRO A 629 -24.06 -18.90 9.32
CA PRO A 629 -24.53 -19.98 10.21
C PRO A 629 -23.58 -20.36 11.35
N ARG A 630 -22.27 -20.07 11.25
CA ARG A 630 -21.28 -20.44 12.28
C ARG A 630 -21.28 -19.51 13.49
N ILE A 631 -21.58 -18.22 13.31
CA ILE A 631 -21.58 -17.23 14.40
C ILE A 631 -22.87 -17.33 15.22
N GLU A 632 -24.01 -17.54 14.58
CA GLU A 632 -25.30 -17.75 15.28
C GLU A 632 -25.26 -18.99 16.19
N ALA A 633 -24.62 -20.07 15.73
CA ALA A 633 -24.42 -21.27 16.56
C ALA A 633 -23.52 -21.00 17.78
N LEU A 634 -22.45 -20.20 17.62
CA LEU A 634 -21.59 -19.78 18.73
C LEU A 634 -22.35 -18.88 19.72
N ALA A 635 -23.15 -17.95 19.21
CA ALA A 635 -23.97 -17.06 20.03
C ALA A 635 -25.00 -17.85 20.87
N GLU A 636 -25.67 -18.85 20.30
CA GLU A 636 -26.61 -19.72 21.03
C GLU A 636 -25.92 -20.59 22.09
N VAL A 637 -24.70 -21.07 21.83
CA VAL A 637 -23.90 -21.79 22.83
C VAL A 637 -23.52 -20.86 23.99
N LEU A 638 -23.10 -19.63 23.69
CA LEU A 638 -22.70 -18.66 24.71
C LEU A 638 -23.86 -18.24 25.61
N LYS A 639 -25.09 -18.11 25.09
CA LYS A 639 -26.26 -17.82 25.95
C LYS A 639 -26.51 -18.84 27.05
N ARG A 640 -26.12 -20.11 26.82
CA ARG A 640 -26.36 -21.24 27.75
C ARG A 640 -25.12 -21.68 28.51
N ASN A 641 -23.95 -21.10 28.22
CA ASN A 641 -22.66 -21.52 28.77
C ASN A 641 -22.23 -20.61 29.93
N SER A 642 -22.13 -21.20 31.12
CA SER A 642 -21.70 -20.51 32.35
C SER A 642 -20.24 -20.77 32.74
N ALA A 643 -19.46 -21.43 31.89
CA ALA A 643 -18.09 -21.87 32.17
C ALA A 643 -17.02 -21.08 31.38
N VAL A 644 -17.37 -20.61 30.17
CA VAL A 644 -16.43 -19.89 29.31
C VAL A 644 -16.24 -18.47 29.79
N ALA A 645 -15.04 -18.18 30.30
CA ALA A 645 -14.69 -16.86 30.81
C ALA A 645 -14.01 -15.95 29.78
N ARG A 646 -13.44 -16.48 28.69
CA ARG A 646 -12.72 -15.69 27.68
C ARG A 646 -13.11 -16.11 26.27
N ILE A 647 -13.41 -15.14 25.42
CA ILE A 647 -13.76 -15.31 24.02
C ILE A 647 -12.66 -14.67 23.18
N ASN A 648 -12.03 -15.43 22.29
CA ASN A 648 -11.07 -14.91 21.31
C ASN A 648 -11.55 -15.25 19.90
N LEU A 649 -11.94 -14.21 19.16
CA LEU A 649 -12.34 -14.26 17.75
C LEU A 649 -11.51 -13.29 16.92
N ALA A 650 -10.30 -12.94 17.37
CA ALA A 650 -9.39 -12.07 16.63
C ALA A 650 -9.08 -12.64 15.24
N LYS A 651 -8.99 -11.76 14.22
CA LYS A 651 -8.63 -12.10 12.82
C LYS A 651 -9.62 -13.02 12.11
N HIS A 652 -10.76 -13.33 12.71
CA HIS A 652 -11.79 -14.18 12.12
C HIS A 652 -12.84 -13.44 11.28
N HIS A 653 -12.69 -12.15 11.00
CA HIS A 653 -13.56 -11.40 10.06
C HIS A 653 -15.07 -11.59 10.34
N ILE A 654 -15.47 -11.47 11.61
CA ILE A 654 -16.87 -11.66 12.03
C ILE A 654 -17.79 -10.52 11.56
N GLY A 655 -17.24 -9.34 11.29
CA GLY A 655 -17.99 -8.16 10.83
C GLY A 655 -18.94 -7.57 11.89
N ASP A 656 -19.65 -6.50 11.51
CA ASP A 656 -20.63 -5.82 12.36
C ASP A 656 -21.77 -6.75 12.81
N GLN A 657 -22.27 -7.56 11.88
CA GLN A 657 -23.35 -8.52 12.15
C GLN A 657 -22.90 -9.60 13.14
N GLY A 658 -21.65 -10.06 13.06
CA GLY A 658 -21.10 -11.01 14.01
C GLY A 658 -20.92 -10.41 15.41
N ALA A 659 -20.49 -9.14 15.47
CA ALA A 659 -20.41 -8.40 16.73
C ALA A 659 -21.79 -8.17 17.35
N GLN A 660 -22.82 -7.88 16.55
CA GLN A 660 -24.22 -7.78 17.00
C GLN A 660 -24.74 -9.10 17.59
N ALA A 661 -24.52 -10.22 16.91
CA ALA A 661 -24.92 -11.54 17.40
C ALA A 661 -24.21 -11.90 18.70
N LEU A 662 -22.91 -11.59 18.82
CA LEU A 662 -22.13 -11.78 20.04
C LEU A 662 -22.64 -10.89 21.17
N ALA A 663 -22.92 -9.61 20.91
CA ALA A 663 -23.49 -8.68 21.89
C ALA A 663 -24.82 -9.21 22.45
N GLN A 664 -25.73 -9.68 21.60
CA GLN A 664 -27.00 -10.27 22.02
C GLN A 664 -26.83 -11.53 22.89
N ALA A 665 -25.78 -12.33 22.65
CA ALA A 665 -25.50 -13.50 23.48
C ALA A 665 -24.96 -13.12 24.86
N LEU A 666 -24.15 -12.05 24.91
CA LEU A 666 -23.50 -11.56 26.12
C LEU A 666 -24.40 -10.69 27.01
N ASP A 667 -25.52 -10.19 26.47
CA ASP A 667 -26.57 -9.50 27.26
C ASP A 667 -27.09 -10.36 28.43
N THR A 668 -27.12 -11.68 28.26
CA THR A 668 -27.60 -12.62 29.29
C THR A 668 -26.48 -13.49 29.88
N ASN A 669 -25.27 -13.42 29.34
CA ASN A 669 -24.16 -14.25 29.80
C ASN A 669 -23.46 -13.61 31.00
N SER A 670 -23.29 -14.39 32.07
CA SER A 670 -22.67 -13.93 33.32
C SER A 670 -21.31 -14.59 33.62
N ALA A 671 -20.69 -15.26 32.64
CA ALA A 671 -19.43 -15.98 32.81
C ALA A 671 -18.28 -15.31 32.06
N VAL A 672 -18.55 -14.72 30.89
CA VAL A 672 -17.53 -14.12 30.03
C VAL A 672 -17.02 -12.82 30.66
N THR A 673 -15.71 -12.77 30.82
CA THR A 673 -14.96 -11.66 31.39
C THR A 673 -14.01 -11.01 30.39
N HIS A 674 -13.54 -11.74 29.36
CA HIS A 674 -12.62 -11.20 28.34
C HIS A 674 -13.15 -11.47 26.93
N ILE A 675 -13.07 -10.47 26.07
CA ILE A 675 -13.47 -10.54 24.66
C ILE A 675 -12.34 -9.99 23.79
N ASN A 676 -11.83 -10.78 22.86
CA ASN A 676 -10.84 -10.36 21.87
C ASN A 676 -11.40 -10.48 20.46
N LEU A 677 -11.64 -9.34 19.82
CA LEU A 677 -12.14 -9.20 18.44
C LEU A 677 -11.14 -8.40 17.59
N ARG A 678 -9.85 -8.45 17.93
CA ARG A 678 -8.81 -7.73 17.20
C ARG A 678 -8.80 -8.12 15.72
N SER A 679 -8.78 -7.15 14.80
CA SER A 679 -8.70 -7.42 13.36
C SER A 679 -9.83 -8.31 12.83
N SER A 680 -11.03 -8.17 13.39
CA SER A 680 -12.18 -9.01 13.05
C SER A 680 -13.21 -8.33 12.14
N GLY A 681 -12.83 -7.19 11.52
CA GLY A 681 -13.63 -6.49 10.52
C GLY A 681 -14.81 -5.71 11.09
N LEU A 682 -14.75 -5.31 12.36
CA LEU A 682 -15.79 -4.50 12.98
C LEU A 682 -15.71 -3.06 12.48
N ARG A 683 -16.85 -2.44 12.23
CA ARG A 683 -17.00 -1.00 12.02
C ARG A 683 -17.72 -0.35 13.20
N SER A 684 -18.08 0.93 13.08
CA SER A 684 -18.80 1.67 14.11
C SER A 684 -20.11 1.00 14.56
N GLU A 685 -20.86 0.37 13.65
CA GLU A 685 -22.10 -0.35 13.96
C GLU A 685 -21.87 -1.56 14.88
N GLY A 686 -20.83 -2.35 14.61
CA GLY A 686 -20.45 -3.47 15.48
C GLY A 686 -19.99 -3.01 16.86
N ALA A 687 -19.24 -1.91 16.93
CA ALA A 687 -18.81 -1.32 18.20
C ALA A 687 -19.98 -0.72 19.01
N GLN A 688 -20.94 -0.08 18.33
CA GLN A 688 -22.17 0.42 18.97
C GLN A 688 -22.99 -0.72 19.58
N ALA A 689 -23.10 -1.85 18.89
CA ALA A 689 -23.81 -3.02 19.42
C ALA A 689 -23.12 -3.56 20.68
N LEU A 690 -21.79 -3.65 20.68
CA LEU A 690 -21.01 -4.04 21.87
C LEU A 690 -21.16 -3.01 22.99
N ALA A 691 -21.16 -1.71 22.69
CA ALA A 691 -21.36 -0.65 23.67
C ALA A 691 -22.71 -0.76 24.40
N VAL A 692 -23.80 -0.99 23.66
CA VAL A 692 -25.13 -1.20 24.23
C VAL A 692 -25.17 -2.40 25.18
N MET A 693 -24.47 -3.49 24.84
CA MET A 693 -24.35 -4.65 25.72
C MET A 693 -23.50 -4.32 26.97
N LEU A 694 -22.38 -3.63 26.79
CA LEU A 694 -21.50 -3.23 27.89
C LEU A 694 -22.21 -2.30 28.90
N GLU A 695 -23.19 -1.48 28.49
CA GLU A 695 -23.97 -0.67 29.45
C GLU A 695 -24.64 -1.51 30.53
N LYS A 696 -25.04 -2.75 30.21
CA LYS A 696 -25.80 -3.64 31.09
C LYS A 696 -24.96 -4.78 31.64
N ASN A 697 -23.92 -5.20 30.92
CA ASN A 697 -23.13 -6.37 31.28
C ASN A 697 -22.20 -6.06 32.45
N SER A 698 -22.30 -6.87 33.51
CA SER A 698 -21.53 -6.68 34.75
C SER A 698 -20.38 -7.67 34.91
N THR A 699 -19.96 -8.37 33.85
CA THR A 699 -18.95 -9.43 33.94
C THR A 699 -17.76 -9.21 33.02
N VAL A 700 -17.96 -8.59 31.86
CA VAL A 700 -16.89 -8.27 30.91
C VAL A 700 -16.00 -7.17 31.50
N THR A 701 -14.77 -7.56 31.79
CA THR A 701 -13.72 -6.67 32.33
C THR A 701 -12.71 -6.26 31.27
N HIS A 702 -12.51 -7.09 30.24
CA HIS A 702 -11.51 -6.86 29.18
C HIS A 702 -12.13 -6.95 27.79
N ILE A 703 -11.92 -5.92 26.98
CA ILE A 703 -12.36 -5.89 25.58
C ILE A 703 -11.23 -5.41 24.67
N ASN A 704 -10.83 -6.24 23.70
CA ASN A 704 -9.85 -5.88 22.69
C ASN A 704 -10.54 -5.79 21.31
N LEU A 705 -10.60 -4.58 20.77
CA LEU A 705 -11.16 -4.28 19.45
C LEU A 705 -10.11 -3.61 18.54
N GLU A 706 -8.82 -3.83 18.80
CA GLU A 706 -7.73 -3.28 17.99
C GLU A 706 -7.83 -3.67 16.51
N CYS A 707 -7.23 -2.86 15.62
CA CYS A 707 -7.13 -3.16 14.20
C CYS A 707 -8.50 -3.38 13.51
N ASN A 708 -9.53 -2.66 13.94
CA ASN A 708 -10.87 -2.64 13.33
C ASN A 708 -11.15 -1.23 12.73
N ASP A 709 -12.33 -0.96 12.19
CA ASP A 709 -12.70 0.36 11.61
C ASP A 709 -13.84 1.01 12.41
N ILE A 710 -13.64 1.12 13.72
CA ILE A 710 -14.64 1.52 14.71
C ILE A 710 -15.06 2.99 14.57
N SER A 711 -14.13 3.83 14.08
CA SER A 711 -14.27 5.28 13.94
C SER A 711 -14.61 6.03 15.23
N ASP A 712 -14.65 7.36 15.16
CA ASP A 712 -15.09 8.20 16.29
C ASP A 712 -16.51 7.83 16.76
N ALA A 713 -17.42 7.50 15.84
CA ALA A 713 -18.80 7.15 16.18
C ALA A 713 -18.90 5.89 17.05
N GLY A 714 -18.08 4.88 16.78
CA GLY A 714 -18.04 3.67 17.61
C GLY A 714 -17.33 3.91 18.94
N ALA A 715 -16.29 4.74 18.96
CA ALA A 715 -15.59 5.12 20.19
C ALA A 715 -16.44 5.99 21.12
N GLU A 716 -17.23 6.93 20.57
CA GLU A 716 -18.21 7.72 21.32
C GLU A 716 -19.27 6.83 21.98
N ALA A 717 -19.75 5.80 21.25
CA ALA A 717 -20.69 4.83 21.80
C ALA A 717 -20.06 4.04 22.95
N LEU A 718 -18.83 3.54 22.76
CA LEU A 718 -18.09 2.83 23.80
C LEU A 718 -17.80 3.74 25.01
N ALA A 719 -17.47 5.01 24.79
CA ALA A 719 -17.27 6.00 25.85
C ALA A 719 -18.56 6.24 26.65
N ALA A 720 -19.70 6.42 25.98
CA ALA A 720 -21.00 6.55 26.63
C ALA A 720 -21.35 5.30 27.47
N ALA A 721 -20.98 4.12 26.99
CA ALA A 721 -21.14 2.88 27.74
C ALA A 721 -20.23 2.82 28.96
N LEU A 722 -18.96 3.21 28.82
CA LEU A 722 -18.00 3.27 29.93
C LEU A 722 -18.38 4.30 30.99
N GLU A 723 -19.06 5.41 30.64
CA GLU A 723 -19.56 6.34 31.65
C GLU A 723 -20.51 5.64 32.65
N LYS A 724 -21.29 4.67 32.18
CA LYS A 724 -22.25 3.90 32.99
C LYS A 724 -21.66 2.61 33.57
N ASN A 725 -20.77 1.94 32.83
CA ASN A 725 -20.22 0.65 33.19
C ASN A 725 -18.97 0.79 34.09
N GLN A 726 -19.06 0.37 35.35
CA GLN A 726 -17.95 0.38 36.30
C GLN A 726 -17.27 -1.00 36.47
N VAL A 727 -17.34 -1.85 35.44
CA VAL A 727 -16.76 -3.20 35.46
C VAL A 727 -15.62 -3.35 34.46
N VAL A 728 -15.72 -2.76 33.28
CA VAL A 728 -14.66 -2.80 32.27
C VAL A 728 -13.42 -2.11 32.83
N SER A 729 -12.36 -2.88 33.02
CA SER A 729 -11.06 -2.42 33.50
C SER A 729 -10.07 -2.20 32.36
N HIS A 730 -10.25 -2.90 31.22
CA HIS A 730 -9.32 -2.89 30.10
C HIS A 730 -10.06 -2.74 28.77
N ILE A 731 -9.72 -1.70 28.01
CA ILE A 731 -10.24 -1.48 26.67
C ILE A 731 -9.10 -1.19 25.69
N SER A 732 -9.04 -1.95 24.60
CA SER A 732 -8.05 -1.76 23.54
C SER A 732 -8.73 -1.38 22.24
N LEU A 733 -8.38 -0.19 21.74
CA LEU A 733 -8.95 0.43 20.54
C LEU A 733 -7.83 0.90 19.59
N GLY A 734 -6.61 0.38 19.73
CA GLY A 734 -5.47 0.75 18.90
C GLY A 734 -5.65 0.37 17.43
N ASN A 735 -5.25 1.26 16.51
CA ASN A 735 -5.49 1.13 15.07
C ASN A 735 -6.98 0.85 14.74
N SER A 736 -7.90 1.53 15.42
CA SER A 736 -9.34 1.32 15.24
C SER A 736 -10.08 2.49 14.58
N GLY A 737 -9.36 3.44 13.97
CA GLY A 737 -9.93 4.59 13.26
C GLY A 737 -10.38 5.75 14.17
N LEU A 738 -9.90 5.82 15.41
CA LEU A 738 -10.28 6.89 16.34
C LEU A 738 -9.57 8.21 15.97
N GLY A 739 -10.31 9.29 16.04
CA GLY A 739 -9.85 10.67 15.93
C GLY A 739 -10.09 11.45 17.23
N ALA A 740 -10.06 12.78 17.10
CA ALA A 740 -10.17 13.71 18.23
C ALA A 740 -11.53 13.64 18.95
N ALA A 741 -12.64 13.39 18.23
CA ALA A 741 -13.95 13.33 18.84
C ALA A 741 -14.13 12.08 19.73
N GLY A 742 -13.70 10.92 19.24
CA GLY A 742 -13.70 9.67 20.00
C GLY A 742 -12.76 9.73 21.20
N ALA A 743 -11.57 10.32 21.05
CA ALA A 743 -10.65 10.53 22.16
C ALA A 743 -11.21 11.47 23.23
N ARG A 744 -11.84 12.60 22.86
CA ARG A 744 -12.51 13.48 23.82
C ARG A 744 -13.66 12.80 24.54
N ALA A 745 -14.46 12.02 23.81
CA ALA A 745 -15.55 11.26 24.41
C ALA A 745 -15.01 10.26 25.45
N LEU A 746 -13.95 9.53 25.11
CA LEU A 746 -13.27 8.62 26.05
C LEU A 746 -12.70 9.38 27.25
N ALA A 747 -12.00 10.50 27.05
CA ALA A 747 -11.48 11.33 28.13
C ALA A 747 -12.60 11.79 29.09
N ALA A 748 -13.70 12.31 28.54
CA ALA A 748 -14.85 12.77 29.31
C ALA A 748 -15.53 11.63 30.08
N ALA A 749 -15.67 10.45 29.47
CA ALA A 749 -16.21 9.27 30.12
C ALA A 749 -15.30 8.79 31.27
N LEU A 750 -13.98 8.78 31.06
CA LEU A 750 -12.99 8.32 32.06
C LEU A 750 -12.85 9.26 33.26
N GLN A 751 -13.20 10.54 33.11
CA GLN A 751 -13.30 11.43 34.27
C GLN A 751 -14.35 10.92 35.28
N LYS A 752 -15.43 10.30 34.78
CA LYS A 752 -16.55 9.73 35.56
C LYS A 752 -16.43 8.22 35.82
N ASN A 753 -15.53 7.53 35.12
CA ASN A 753 -15.29 6.10 35.30
C ASN A 753 -14.06 5.84 36.19
N SER A 754 -14.23 5.03 37.24
CA SER A 754 -13.14 4.65 38.16
C SER A 754 -12.61 3.21 37.96
N ALA A 755 -13.24 2.45 37.06
CA ALA A 755 -12.95 1.04 36.84
C ALA A 755 -11.83 0.82 35.82
N VAL A 756 -11.80 1.62 34.75
CA VAL A 756 -10.86 1.47 33.64
C VAL A 756 -9.45 1.83 34.10
N THR A 757 -8.58 0.82 34.12
CA THR A 757 -7.15 0.92 34.45
C THR A 757 -6.26 0.68 33.26
N HIS A 758 -6.80 0.37 32.09
CA HIS A 758 -6.02 0.29 30.86
C HIS A 758 -6.84 0.71 29.65
N VAL A 759 -6.23 1.59 28.86
CA VAL A 759 -6.76 2.07 27.58
C VAL A 759 -5.60 2.03 26.59
N GLU A 760 -5.74 1.27 25.51
CA GLU A 760 -4.78 1.23 24.41
C GLU A 760 -5.38 1.94 23.19
N LEU A 761 -4.68 2.95 22.68
CA LEU A 761 -5.11 3.81 21.58
C LEU A 761 -4.04 3.98 20.51
N ALA A 762 -2.89 3.32 20.65
CA ALA A 762 -1.77 3.43 19.73
C ALA A 762 -2.19 3.04 18.30
N GLY A 763 -1.74 3.83 17.33
CA GLY A 763 -2.06 3.62 15.91
C GLY A 763 -3.39 4.23 15.45
N ASN A 764 -4.09 4.97 16.31
CA ASN A 764 -5.15 5.88 15.90
C ASN A 764 -4.59 7.26 15.54
N TRP A 765 -5.26 8.01 14.66
CA TRP A 765 -4.87 9.36 14.25
C TRP A 765 -5.57 10.41 15.11
N ILE A 766 -5.21 10.45 16.39
CA ILE A 766 -5.80 11.37 17.38
C ILE A 766 -4.96 12.65 17.43
N ASP A 767 -5.37 13.69 16.72
CA ASP A 767 -4.73 15.01 16.74
C ASP A 767 -5.28 15.89 17.89
N GLU A 768 -5.27 15.35 19.12
CA GLU A 768 -5.71 16.08 20.32
C GLU A 768 -4.93 15.61 21.56
N ALA A 769 -3.70 16.12 21.70
CA ALA A 769 -2.77 15.74 22.76
C ALA A 769 -3.37 15.88 24.18
N GLN A 770 -4.21 16.91 24.39
CA GLN A 770 -4.86 17.12 25.69
C GLN A 770 -5.82 15.99 26.06
N ALA A 771 -6.56 15.44 25.09
CA ALA A 771 -7.48 14.33 25.33
C ALA A 771 -6.70 13.06 25.70
N LEU A 772 -5.57 12.79 25.03
CA LEU A 772 -4.69 11.67 25.36
C LEU A 772 -4.08 11.82 26.76
N GLU A 773 -3.58 13.00 27.12
CA GLU A 773 -3.06 13.28 28.46
C GLU A 773 -4.14 13.11 29.53
N ASP A 774 -5.37 13.54 29.26
CA ASP A 774 -6.49 13.40 30.20
C ASP A 774 -6.90 11.94 30.37
N ILE A 775 -6.90 11.14 29.30
CA ILE A 775 -7.10 9.69 29.35
C ILE A 775 -6.02 9.04 30.20
N GLU A 776 -4.74 9.30 29.92
CA GLU A 776 -3.62 8.74 30.67
C GLU A 776 -3.67 9.13 32.15
N ARG A 777 -3.98 10.39 32.45
CA ARG A 777 -4.15 10.88 33.83
C ARG A 777 -5.29 10.17 34.55
N CYS A 778 -6.44 9.98 33.90
CA CYS A 778 -7.58 9.26 34.46
C CYS A 778 -7.25 7.78 34.70
N VAL A 779 -6.59 7.13 33.73
CA VAL A 779 -6.16 5.73 33.84
C VAL A 779 -5.14 5.55 34.95
N ALA A 780 -4.16 6.45 35.08
CA ALA A 780 -3.17 6.43 36.16
C ALA A 780 -3.81 6.64 37.53
N ARG A 781 -4.77 7.59 37.64
CA ARG A 781 -5.59 7.78 38.84
C ARG A 781 -6.30 6.48 39.23
N ASN A 782 -6.94 5.82 38.26
CA ASN A 782 -7.69 4.60 38.51
C ASN A 782 -6.76 3.43 38.91
N ARG A 783 -5.58 3.29 38.28
CA ARG A 783 -4.55 2.30 38.69
C ARG A 783 -4.11 2.53 40.13
N ALA A 784 -3.84 3.78 40.50
CA ALA A 784 -3.39 4.13 41.85
C ALA A 784 -4.48 3.91 42.92
N ALA A 785 -5.75 3.96 42.54
CA ALA A 785 -6.86 3.66 43.44
C ALA A 785 -7.11 2.15 43.63
N GLN A 786 -6.64 1.31 42.70
CA GLN A 786 -6.81 -0.15 42.73
C GLN A 786 -5.56 -0.92 43.22
N ALA A 787 -4.39 -0.26 43.25
CA ALA A 787 -3.15 -0.75 43.85
C ALA A 787 -3.13 -0.49 45.36
#